data_AF-A0A3M8FXM0-F1
#
_entry.id   AF-A0A3M8FXM0-F1
#
_cell.length_a   1.000
_cell.length_b   1.000
_cell.length_c   1.000
_cell.angle_alpha   90.00
_cell.angle_beta   90.00
_cell.angle_gamma   90.00
#
_symmetry.space_group_name_H-M   'P 1'
#
loop_
_entity.id
_entity.type
_entity.pdbx_description
1 polymer ?
#
loop_
_entity_poly.entity_id
_entity_poly.type
_entity_poly.pdbx_seq_one_letter_code
_entity_poly.pdbx_strand_id
1 'polypeptide(L)'
;MNPFRKARRGAGQADAFDQNQFQELESRILLSTLFGAELPDLNDLENIDNVIVRFQTNVEGPDGFGHFDLELFVSDNGDPVGTVDNFLTYIRDGQYDGVFFQRSQALDGDPDSPPDIIQGGRNRLDNETGEVTINQARDSIDDEVGRENDERTIAMAKTSSANSATNQFYFNLTDNEEVLSPDVQPNGGFTVFGRVLDDRSWDVVTAIAELDIEDLSSLLSDPVFGGGAFRSSPVTESFDADAEQITDDMLVTILDVEIIKPEGIRAFFDQSVYISEGYKNNRSDEILTVTNTNDEEAAVQVVLRYATGEDRDLVVDFGTFEPGEQRQLQLSGPGGIDGVIGFIPYAVEVQTASEDATSVPVTATLTRNDYGDEIDGVETFAGDGLFNPEAIAEADRFDDLTVWTFADGERDDENLETFITWVNLTGEEGEVSIEFFFEDRESTQTVNARALGAYRRGGVNVEGIGESVLPEGAFSARVTSTVPIVASMTTFRLNISNRADSGASMALGAPGDAGPRVALADVRRLDGGSGQISVVNLGSVEAVVRFDFFDNSGNQLTSIFNRIDAERRELFDLGTIPGTTLIEDRAYSVLVSVQDGGPDIAAGFTSSSNDGGTGESLLSSGARSHVFADARFNDEDGFQEAISVYNPTGAAITFNYIVSFDDGSREVVTRTLEAGRRTSIDISNDNSADLSDIQDKIGQNDAFQNFAVTITSTDTTFTSLTRINPNGDRFTALGTVMAGLTPLD
;
A
#
# COMPACT_ATOMS: atom_id res chain seq x y z
N MET A 1 15.08 -37.43 -14.39
CA MET A 1 15.28 -37.59 -12.93
C MET A 1 15.79 -36.25 -12.43
N ASN A 2 14.90 -35.49 -11.80
CA ASN A 2 15.03 -34.08 -11.50
C ASN A 2 15.52 -33.90 -10.04
N PRO A 3 16.61 -33.17 -9.75
CA PRO A 3 17.16 -33.03 -8.39
C PRO A 3 16.26 -32.30 -7.39
N PHE A 4 15.16 -31.67 -7.83
CA PHE A 4 14.21 -30.96 -6.95
C PHE A 4 13.22 -31.86 -6.21
N ARG A 5 13.18 -33.17 -6.47
CA ARG A 5 12.17 -34.07 -5.86
C ARG A 5 12.52 -34.64 -4.47
N LYS A 6 13.63 -34.23 -3.85
CA LYS A 6 14.14 -34.88 -2.61
C LYS A 6 13.79 -34.20 -1.28
N ALA A 7 13.14 -33.03 -1.29
CA ALA A 7 12.73 -32.35 -0.05
C ALA A 7 11.31 -32.70 0.44
N ARG A 8 10.46 -33.38 -0.36
CA ARG A 8 9.03 -33.57 -0.06
C ARG A 8 8.61 -34.95 0.44
N ARG A 9 9.50 -35.76 1.03
CA ARG A 9 9.11 -37.05 1.65
C ARG A 9 9.66 -37.22 3.06
N GLY A 10 8.94 -36.60 3.99
CA GLY A 10 8.95 -36.90 5.42
C GLY A 10 7.54 -36.74 5.99
N ALA A 11 6.54 -37.41 5.40
CA ALA A 11 5.20 -37.46 5.99
C ALA A 11 5.21 -38.43 7.17
N GLY A 12 5.11 -37.88 8.38
CA GLY A 12 4.72 -38.57 9.58
C GLY A 12 3.56 -37.80 10.22
N GLN A 13 2.36 -38.39 10.15
CA GLN A 13 1.12 -38.00 10.83
C GLN A 13 0.44 -36.69 10.39
N ALA A 14 -0.70 -36.86 9.73
CA ALA A 14 -1.78 -35.89 9.76
C ALA A 14 -2.28 -35.77 11.21
N ASP A 15 -2.05 -34.62 11.83
CA ASP A 15 -2.80 -34.07 12.97
C ASP A 15 -2.42 -32.59 13.09
N ALA A 16 -3.44 -31.75 13.27
CA ALA A 16 -3.44 -30.29 13.45
C ALA A 16 -2.90 -29.45 12.28
N PHE A 17 -3.80 -28.69 11.65
CA PHE A 17 -3.45 -27.39 11.09
C PHE A 17 -2.74 -26.62 12.19
N ASP A 18 -1.47 -26.30 11.99
CA ASP A 18 -0.74 -25.43 12.88
C ASP A 18 -1.39 -24.04 12.79
N GLN A 19 -2.22 -23.72 13.78
CA GLN A 19 -2.80 -22.38 13.94
C GLN A 19 -1.72 -21.35 14.32
N ASN A 20 -0.48 -21.78 14.59
CA ASN A 20 0.62 -20.95 15.06
C ASN A 20 1.71 -20.75 13.98
N GLN A 21 1.31 -20.52 12.72
CA GLN A 21 2.20 -19.89 11.73
C GLN A 21 2.21 -18.36 11.80
N PHE A 22 1.51 -17.79 12.79
CA PHE A 22 1.60 -16.39 13.16
C PHE A 22 2.14 -16.35 14.57
N GLN A 23 3.29 -15.69 14.76
CA GLN A 23 3.72 -15.29 16.10
C GLN A 23 2.65 -14.35 16.69
N GLU A 24 2.51 -14.35 18.02
CA GLU A 24 1.67 -13.36 18.70
C GLU A 24 2.17 -11.95 18.32
N LEU A 25 1.24 -11.12 17.84
CA LEU A 25 1.55 -9.84 17.22
C LEU A 25 1.79 -8.80 18.31
N GLU A 26 2.93 -8.11 18.26
CA GLU A 26 3.02 -6.77 18.85
C GLU A 26 2.14 -5.85 18.01
N SER A 27 1.13 -5.26 18.64
CA SER A 27 0.29 -4.20 18.07
C SER A 27 1.19 -3.04 17.64
N ARG A 28 1.25 -2.72 16.34
CA ARG A 28 1.90 -1.51 15.84
C ARG A 28 0.90 -0.78 14.95
N ILE A 29 0.57 0.45 15.34
CA ILE A 29 -0.44 1.32 14.73
C ILE A 29 0.33 2.38 13.94
N LEU A 30 0.06 2.48 12.64
CA LEU A 30 0.40 3.64 11.83
C LEU A 30 -0.79 4.56 11.76
N LEU A 31 -0.58 5.86 11.63
CA LEU A 31 -1.62 6.80 12.03
C LEU A 31 -2.35 7.33 10.82
N SER A 32 -2.94 6.38 10.08
CA SER A 32 -3.79 6.69 8.95
C SER A 32 -5.02 7.48 9.41
N THR A 33 -5.17 8.68 8.86
CA THR A 33 -6.33 9.56 9.07
C THR A 33 -7.60 9.01 8.43
N LEU A 34 -7.46 8.08 7.46
CA LEU A 34 -8.56 7.50 6.69
C LEU A 34 -9.66 6.90 7.58
N PHE A 35 -9.28 6.37 8.74
CA PHE A 35 -10.19 5.67 9.67
C PHE A 35 -10.04 6.10 11.14
N GLY A 36 -9.66 7.35 11.43
CA GLY A 36 -9.97 7.97 12.72
C GLY A 36 -8.80 8.45 13.59
N ALA A 37 -7.55 8.41 13.12
CA ALA A 37 -6.47 9.09 13.83
C ALA A 37 -6.54 10.61 13.59
N GLU A 38 -7.14 11.38 14.50
CA GLU A 38 -7.28 12.85 14.35
C GLU A 38 -5.90 13.53 14.33
N LEU A 39 -5.68 14.41 13.34
CA LEU A 39 -4.45 15.19 13.17
C LEU A 39 -4.43 16.42 14.11
N PRO A 40 -3.24 16.88 14.54
CA PRO A 40 -3.14 18.11 15.32
C PRO A 40 -3.56 19.34 14.48
N ASP A 41 -4.06 20.39 15.14
CA ASP A 41 -4.40 21.65 14.46
C ASP A 41 -3.12 22.38 14.04
N LEU A 42 -3.01 22.77 12.77
CA LEU A 42 -1.87 23.55 12.27
C LEU A 42 -1.68 24.89 13.01
N ASN A 43 -2.74 25.43 13.64
CA ASN A 43 -2.66 26.64 14.46
C ASN A 43 -1.95 26.41 15.81
N ASP A 44 -1.81 25.16 16.24
CA ASP A 44 -1.10 24.83 17.48
C ASP A 44 0.42 24.81 17.27
N LEU A 45 0.90 24.85 16.03
CA LEU A 45 2.32 24.83 15.70
C LEU A 45 3.00 26.19 15.99
N GLU A 46 4.23 26.14 16.50
CA GLU A 46 5.09 27.34 16.64
C GLU A 46 5.44 27.88 15.25
N ASN A 47 5.72 26.97 14.31
CA ASN A 47 5.94 27.29 12.91
C ASN A 47 5.24 26.25 12.03
N ILE A 48 4.37 26.72 11.14
CA ILE A 48 3.62 25.84 10.22
C ILE A 48 4.54 25.08 9.24
N ASP A 49 5.77 25.53 9.04
CA ASP A 49 6.75 24.87 8.18
C ASP A 49 7.50 23.74 8.93
N ASN A 50 7.26 23.56 10.24
CA ASN A 50 7.90 22.51 11.04
C ASN A 50 7.39 21.09 10.71
N VAL A 51 8.26 20.11 10.98
CA VAL A 51 7.96 18.68 10.84
C VAL A 51 7.15 18.21 12.03
N ILE A 52 6.14 17.36 11.77
CA ILE A 52 5.35 16.72 12.83
C ILE A 52 5.60 15.23 12.79
N VAL A 53 5.97 14.68 13.94
CA VAL A 53 6.15 13.24 14.13
C VAL A 53 5.15 12.74 15.15
N ARG A 54 4.61 11.56 14.91
CA ARG A 54 3.69 10.91 15.83
C ARG A 54 4.33 9.68 16.43
N PHE A 55 4.26 9.57 17.74
CA PHE A 55 4.68 8.39 18.49
C PHE A 55 3.45 7.57 18.84
N GLN A 56 3.52 6.26 18.64
CA GLN A 56 2.58 5.30 19.21
C GLN A 56 3.29 4.54 20.34
N THR A 57 2.60 4.36 21.46
CA THR A 57 3.07 3.58 22.61
C THR A 57 2.03 2.54 23.02
N ASN A 58 2.44 1.60 23.88
CA ASN A 58 1.53 0.63 24.52
C ASN A 58 0.80 1.19 25.76
N VAL A 59 0.87 2.50 26.00
CA VAL A 59 0.16 3.19 27.08
C VAL A 59 -0.83 4.17 26.47
N GLU A 60 -2.09 4.04 26.87
CA GLU A 60 -3.17 4.91 26.42
C GLU A 60 -3.35 6.12 27.35
N GLY A 61 -3.72 7.26 26.76
CA GLY A 61 -4.18 8.43 27.48
C GLY A 61 -5.62 8.27 28.03
N PRO A 62 -6.15 9.29 28.72
CA PRO A 62 -7.48 9.25 29.33
C PRO A 62 -8.65 9.07 28.36
N ASP A 63 -8.44 9.37 27.08
CA ASP A 63 -9.39 9.21 25.99
C ASP A 63 -9.29 7.85 25.28
N GLY A 64 -8.34 7.01 25.69
CA GLY A 64 -8.10 5.67 25.15
C GLY A 64 -7.16 5.63 23.94
N PHE A 65 -6.51 6.74 23.58
CA PHE A 65 -5.53 6.75 22.49
C PHE A 65 -4.11 6.59 23.02
N GLY A 66 -3.31 5.72 22.39
CA GLY A 66 -1.91 5.46 22.75
C GLY A 66 -0.87 6.27 21.97
N HIS A 67 -1.25 7.37 21.32
CA HIS A 67 -0.33 8.18 20.50
C HIS A 67 -0.23 9.63 20.93
N PHE A 68 0.93 10.24 20.66
CA PHE A 68 1.19 11.66 20.92
C PHE A 68 2.01 12.29 19.78
N ASP A 69 1.74 13.56 19.49
CA ASP A 69 2.38 14.31 18.41
C ASP A 69 3.47 15.24 18.92
N LEU A 70 4.57 15.32 18.17
CA LEU A 70 5.66 16.26 18.42
C LEU A 70 5.85 17.21 17.23
N GLU A 71 6.00 18.49 17.52
CA GLU A 71 6.55 19.47 16.59
C GLU A 71 8.08 19.50 16.73
N LEU A 72 8.80 19.30 15.62
CA LEU A 72 10.25 19.38 15.57
C LEU A 72 10.70 20.72 14.97
N PHE A 73 11.67 21.37 15.60
CA PHE A 73 12.10 22.71 15.25
C PHE A 73 13.14 22.69 14.12
N VAL A 74 12.75 23.13 12.92
CA VAL A 74 13.57 23.03 11.70
C VAL A 74 13.89 24.37 11.04
N SER A 75 13.63 25.51 11.69
CA SER A 75 13.87 26.80 11.04
C SER A 75 15.36 27.21 11.04
N ASP A 76 15.81 27.79 9.93
CA ASP A 76 17.18 28.31 9.75
C ASP A 76 17.58 29.47 10.72
N ASN A 77 16.70 29.86 11.64
CA ASN A 77 16.90 30.99 12.56
C ASN A 77 17.40 30.56 13.96
N GLY A 78 18.20 29.50 14.03
CA GLY A 78 18.82 29.04 15.28
C GLY A 78 18.14 27.82 15.91
N ASP A 79 17.25 27.14 15.18
CA ASP A 79 16.77 25.82 15.59
C ASP A 79 17.85 24.74 15.34
N PRO A 80 17.82 23.61 16.07
CA PRO A 80 18.84 22.58 15.99
C PRO A 80 18.58 21.60 14.82
N VAL A 81 18.72 22.10 13.59
CA VAL A 81 18.41 21.35 12.37
C VAL A 81 19.23 20.06 12.28
N GLY A 82 20.51 20.06 12.64
CA GLY A 82 21.35 18.85 12.61
C GLY A 82 20.86 17.77 13.59
N THR A 83 20.30 18.20 14.72
CA THR A 83 19.69 17.33 15.72
C THR A 83 18.37 16.74 15.23
N VAL A 84 17.52 17.56 14.61
CA VAL A 84 16.27 17.10 14.00
C VAL A 84 16.53 16.12 12.86
N ASP A 85 17.48 16.42 11.97
CA ASP A 85 17.89 15.53 10.87
C ASP A 85 18.33 14.15 11.39
N ASN A 86 19.16 14.14 12.44
CA ASN A 86 19.59 12.92 13.09
C ASN A 86 18.40 12.13 13.65
N PHE A 87 17.50 12.79 14.37
CA PHE A 87 16.32 12.18 14.96
C PHE A 87 15.37 11.62 13.90
N LEU A 88 15.06 12.38 12.85
CA LEU A 88 14.24 11.96 11.71
C LEU A 88 14.87 10.79 10.96
N THR A 89 16.19 10.70 10.88
CA THR A 89 16.79 9.56 10.22
C THR A 89 16.69 8.28 11.05
N TYR A 90 16.78 8.35 12.38
CA TYR A 90 16.46 7.19 13.22
C TYR A 90 14.99 6.76 13.08
N ILE A 91 14.05 7.70 12.89
CA ILE A 91 12.66 7.39 12.56
C ILE A 91 12.55 6.67 11.23
N ARG A 92 13.11 7.22 10.14
CA ARG A 92 13.07 6.60 8.81
C ARG A 92 13.71 5.20 8.80
N ASP A 93 14.80 5.02 9.54
CA ASP A 93 15.50 3.74 9.74
C ASP A 93 14.82 2.79 10.76
N GLY A 94 13.78 3.24 11.48
CA GLY A 94 13.02 2.37 12.39
C GLY A 94 13.73 2.00 13.66
N GLN A 95 14.61 2.88 14.10
CA GLN A 95 15.48 2.62 15.23
C GLN A 95 14.82 2.94 16.57
N TYR A 96 13.59 3.46 16.57
CA TYR A 96 12.80 3.71 17.78
C TYR A 96 11.69 2.69 18.04
N ASP A 97 11.35 1.89 17.05
CA ASP A 97 10.29 0.88 17.14
C ASP A 97 10.71 -0.23 18.10
N GLY A 98 9.83 -0.65 19.01
CA GLY A 98 10.13 -1.60 20.08
C GLY A 98 11.12 -1.07 21.13
N VAL A 99 11.48 0.21 21.09
CA VAL A 99 12.34 0.82 22.12
C VAL A 99 11.48 1.21 23.32
N PHE A 100 11.92 0.85 24.53
CA PHE A 100 11.22 1.22 25.75
C PHE A 100 11.83 2.45 26.44
N PHE A 101 11.01 3.14 27.22
CA PHE A 101 11.47 4.22 28.09
C PHE A 101 12.19 3.62 29.29
N GLN A 102 13.52 3.64 29.26
CA GLN A 102 14.33 3.02 30.30
C GLN A 102 14.36 3.79 31.63
N ARG A 103 14.00 5.08 31.64
CA ARG A 103 14.23 5.96 32.79
C ARG A 103 13.20 7.08 32.89
N SER A 104 12.44 7.10 33.97
CA SER A 104 11.61 8.22 34.45
C SER A 104 12.18 8.67 35.79
N GLN A 105 12.51 9.96 35.99
CA GLN A 105 13.18 10.39 37.23
C GLN A 105 13.05 11.88 37.58
N ALA A 106 13.14 12.18 38.87
CA ALA A 106 13.38 13.51 39.39
C ALA A 106 14.86 13.94 39.21
N LEU A 107 15.08 15.24 39.06
CA LEU A 107 16.40 15.87 38.90
C LEU A 107 16.92 16.52 40.19
N ASP A 108 16.06 16.69 41.20
CA ASP A 108 16.43 17.21 42.53
C ASP A 108 17.18 16.18 43.41
N GLY A 109 17.18 14.91 43.00
CA GLY A 109 17.83 13.80 43.68
C GLY A 109 17.02 13.20 44.84
N ASP A 110 15.77 13.62 45.03
CA ASP A 110 14.83 13.01 45.96
C ASP A 110 14.09 11.86 45.25
N PRO A 111 14.23 10.59 45.71
CA PRO A 111 13.54 9.46 45.09
C PRO A 111 12.02 9.48 45.28
N ASP A 112 11.50 10.29 46.21
CA ASP A 112 10.06 10.43 46.46
C ASP A 112 9.43 11.60 45.66
N SER A 113 10.24 12.38 44.93
CA SER A 113 9.76 13.47 44.05
C SER A 113 9.15 12.89 42.76
N PRO A 114 8.12 13.55 42.19
CA PRO A 114 7.61 13.17 40.87
C PRO A 114 8.71 13.31 39.81
N PRO A 115 8.64 12.55 38.70
CA PRO A 115 9.64 12.65 37.66
C PRO A 115 9.61 14.01 36.97
N ASP A 116 10.80 14.58 36.73
CA ASP A 116 10.98 15.82 35.95
C ASP A 116 11.28 15.51 34.48
N ILE A 117 11.70 14.28 34.18
CA ILE A 117 11.98 13.80 32.81
C ILE A 117 11.58 12.34 32.59
N ILE A 118 11.27 12.00 31.33
CA ILE A 118 11.18 10.61 30.82
C ILE A 118 12.18 10.44 29.67
N GLN A 119 13.03 9.42 29.74
CA GLN A 119 14.13 9.18 28.80
C GLN A 119 14.03 7.79 28.15
N GLY A 120 14.24 7.75 26.83
CA GLY A 120 14.24 6.53 26.01
C GLY A 120 15.17 6.63 24.80
N GLY A 121 14.86 5.88 23.73
CA GLY A 121 15.48 6.04 22.41
C GLY A 121 16.62 5.06 22.06
N ARG A 122 16.91 4.06 22.90
CA ARG A 122 17.96 3.06 22.59
C ARG A 122 17.60 1.59 22.81
N ASN A 123 17.03 1.27 23.96
CA ASN A 123 16.99 -0.10 24.46
C ASN A 123 15.73 -0.83 23.98
N ARG A 124 15.91 -2.07 23.51
CA ARG A 124 14.84 -2.99 23.15
C ARG A 124 14.93 -4.25 24.00
N LEU A 125 13.82 -4.90 24.23
CA LEU A 125 13.79 -6.20 24.86
C LEU A 125 13.69 -7.29 23.79
N ASP A 126 14.56 -8.29 23.87
CA ASP A 126 14.41 -9.51 23.09
C ASP A 126 13.49 -10.46 23.88
N ASN A 127 12.26 -10.64 23.43
CA ASN A 127 11.24 -11.43 24.15
C ASN A 127 11.59 -12.94 24.24
N GLU A 128 12.44 -13.46 23.33
CA GLU A 128 12.86 -14.87 23.39
C GLU A 128 13.88 -15.13 24.50
N THR A 129 14.79 -14.18 24.69
CA THR A 129 15.93 -14.31 25.63
C THR A 129 15.75 -13.51 26.92
N GLY A 130 14.88 -12.50 26.92
CA GLY A 130 14.73 -11.48 27.96
C GLY A 130 15.95 -10.57 28.09
N GLU A 131 16.85 -10.57 27.12
CA GLU A 131 18.04 -9.72 27.13
C GLU A 131 17.73 -8.35 26.49
N VAL A 132 18.41 -7.32 26.98
CA VAL A 132 18.33 -5.99 26.37
C VAL A 132 19.27 -5.92 25.17
N THR A 133 18.73 -5.57 24.02
CA THR A 133 19.49 -5.17 22.83
C THR A 133 19.44 -3.66 22.65
N ILE A 134 20.31 -3.12 21.79
CA ILE A 134 20.35 -1.70 21.48
C ILE A 134 20.21 -1.48 19.98
N ASN A 135 19.52 -0.42 19.60
CA ASN A 135 19.47 0.05 18.22
C ASN A 135 20.86 0.45 17.71
N GLN A 136 21.03 0.47 16.38
CA GLN A 136 22.31 0.78 15.77
C GLN A 136 22.60 2.28 15.90
N ALA A 137 23.50 2.64 16.82
CA ALA A 137 23.93 4.03 16.96
C ALA A 137 24.73 4.49 15.72
N ARG A 138 24.36 5.65 15.20
CA ARG A 138 25.10 6.44 14.20
C ARG A 138 26.21 7.25 14.87
N ASP A 139 27.01 7.95 14.06
CA ASP A 139 28.02 8.87 14.56
C ASP A 139 27.39 9.95 15.45
N SER A 140 28.13 10.39 16.47
CA SER A 140 27.67 11.45 17.37
C SER A 140 27.54 12.79 16.63
N ILE A 141 26.49 13.53 16.94
CA ILE A 141 26.24 14.86 16.37
C ILE A 141 26.89 15.98 17.19
N ASP A 142 27.06 17.14 16.54
CA ASP A 142 27.47 18.37 17.19
C ASP A 142 26.36 18.91 18.11
N ASP A 143 26.76 19.57 19.18
CA ASP A 143 25.84 20.11 20.18
C ASP A 143 25.27 21.47 19.73
N GLU A 144 23.95 21.56 19.59
CA GLU A 144 23.23 22.73 19.07
C GLU A 144 22.36 23.40 20.14
N VAL A 145 22.85 23.51 21.38
CA VAL A 145 22.06 24.07 22.50
C VAL A 145 21.66 25.52 22.23
N GLY A 146 20.39 25.85 22.41
CA GLY A 146 19.84 27.19 22.15
C GLY A 146 18.45 27.46 22.72
N ARG A 147 17.59 26.43 22.78
CA ARG A 147 16.26 26.48 23.41
C ARG A 147 16.31 25.97 24.85
N GLU A 148 15.46 26.55 25.71
CA GLU A 148 15.39 26.22 27.15
C GLU A 148 14.71 24.86 27.36
N ASN A 149 15.15 24.12 28.38
CA ASN A 149 14.59 22.81 28.74
C ASN A 149 13.29 22.97 29.54
N ASP A 150 12.27 23.56 28.92
CA ASP A 150 10.97 23.84 29.53
C ASP A 150 10.03 22.63 29.47
N GLU A 151 8.95 22.67 30.26
CA GLU A 151 7.87 21.67 30.21
C GLU A 151 7.40 21.43 28.76
N ARG A 152 7.05 20.18 28.42
CA ARG A 152 6.63 19.71 27.09
C ARG A 152 7.72 19.69 26.02
N THR A 153 8.95 20.08 26.30
CA THR A 153 10.04 20.00 25.30
C THR A 153 10.65 18.60 25.22
N ILE A 154 11.18 18.23 24.04
CA ILE A 154 12.03 17.06 23.84
C ILE A 154 13.47 17.50 23.57
N ALA A 155 14.42 16.83 24.22
CA ALA A 155 15.84 17.13 24.12
C ALA A 155 16.71 15.88 23.94
N MET A 156 17.87 16.04 23.30
CA MET A 156 18.80 14.93 23.10
C MET A 156 19.55 14.59 24.38
N ALA A 157 19.53 13.31 24.76
CA ALA A 157 20.36 12.80 25.85
C ALA A 157 21.80 12.61 25.36
N LYS A 158 22.76 12.96 26.21
CA LYS A 158 24.19 12.80 25.93
C LYS A 158 24.99 12.44 27.17
N THR A 159 26.22 12.01 26.95
CA THR A 159 27.17 11.70 28.03
C THR A 159 27.79 12.99 28.60
N SER A 160 28.87 12.88 29.37
CA SER A 160 29.63 14.04 29.85
C SER A 160 30.34 14.84 28.74
N SER A 161 30.38 14.32 27.50
CA SER A 161 30.93 15.02 26.34
C SER A 161 29.84 15.80 25.61
N ALA A 162 30.11 17.07 25.24
CA ALA A 162 29.16 17.93 24.54
C ALA A 162 28.65 17.30 23.24
N ASN A 163 29.55 16.84 22.36
CA ASN A 163 29.20 16.23 21.07
C ASN A 163 29.15 14.70 21.22
N SER A 164 28.20 14.19 22.00
CA SER A 164 28.02 12.74 22.22
C SER A 164 26.59 12.23 22.09
N ALA A 165 25.66 13.09 21.70
CA ALA A 165 24.30 12.70 21.39
C ALA A 165 24.28 11.77 20.16
N THR A 166 23.46 10.72 20.23
CA THR A 166 23.20 9.80 19.11
C THR A 166 21.70 9.61 18.95
N ASN A 167 21.07 8.68 19.69
CA ASN A 167 19.67 8.26 19.51
C ASN A 167 18.81 8.38 20.77
N GLN A 168 19.41 8.61 21.94
CA GLN A 168 18.61 8.79 23.13
C GLN A 168 18.08 10.22 23.23
N PHE A 169 16.85 10.34 23.70
CA PHE A 169 16.16 11.60 23.96
C PHE A 169 15.44 11.52 25.30
N TYR A 170 15.01 12.68 25.80
CA TYR A 170 14.09 12.75 26.93
C TYR A 170 13.07 13.86 26.74
N PHE A 171 11.90 13.67 27.34
CA PHE A 171 10.85 14.67 27.49
C PHE A 171 11.01 15.39 28.82
N ASN A 172 10.85 16.71 28.83
CA ASN A 172 10.79 17.52 30.03
C ASN A 172 9.34 17.57 30.55
N LEU A 173 9.13 17.10 31.78
CA LEU A 173 7.84 17.10 32.49
C LEU A 173 7.60 18.38 33.31
N THR A 174 8.65 19.19 33.45
CA THR A 174 8.69 20.45 34.21
C THR A 174 9.71 21.39 33.56
N ASP A 175 9.70 22.66 33.98
CA ASP A 175 10.73 23.62 33.58
C ASP A 175 12.07 23.29 34.26
N ASN A 176 13.02 22.76 33.48
CA ASN A 176 14.28 22.20 33.96
C ASN A 176 15.51 23.06 33.65
N GLU A 177 15.33 24.26 33.09
CA GLU A 177 16.43 25.13 32.65
C GLU A 177 17.44 25.45 33.77
N GLU A 178 16.98 25.67 35.00
CA GLU A 178 17.86 25.96 36.15
C GLU A 178 18.84 24.81 36.46
N VAL A 179 18.51 23.58 36.03
CA VAL A 179 19.34 22.39 36.25
C VAL A 179 20.06 21.97 34.97
N LEU A 180 19.42 22.06 33.79
CA LEU A 180 19.90 21.48 32.53
C LEU A 180 20.62 22.48 31.60
N SER A 181 20.68 23.76 31.96
CA SER A 181 21.33 24.81 31.16
C SER A 181 22.84 24.60 30.92
N PRO A 182 23.40 25.19 29.84
CA PRO A 182 24.84 25.17 29.55
C PRO A 182 25.74 25.73 30.66
N ASP A 183 25.24 26.68 31.43
CA ASP A 183 26.01 27.35 32.49
C ASP A 183 26.15 26.46 33.75
N VAL A 184 25.23 25.51 33.93
CA VAL A 184 25.18 24.60 35.08
C VAL A 184 25.82 23.26 34.73
N GLN A 185 25.57 22.74 33.54
CA GLN A 185 25.98 21.40 33.15
C GLN A 185 27.41 21.35 32.59
N PRO A 186 28.29 20.47 33.11
CA PRO A 186 29.67 20.35 32.63
C PRO A 186 29.82 19.92 31.16
N ASN A 187 28.76 19.33 30.59
CA ASN A 187 28.71 18.88 29.21
C ASN A 187 28.20 19.97 28.23
N GLY A 188 27.92 21.19 28.72
CA GLY A 188 27.47 22.30 27.88
C GLY A 188 25.94 22.41 27.72
N GLY A 189 25.14 21.73 28.54
CA GLY A 189 23.67 21.81 28.50
C GLY A 189 23.06 20.71 27.64
N PHE A 190 21.79 20.79 27.24
CA PHE A 190 21.15 19.78 26.40
C PHE A 190 20.30 20.42 25.31
N THR A 191 20.43 19.94 24.08
CA THR A 191 19.74 20.50 22.90
C THR A 191 18.28 20.08 22.87
N VAL A 192 17.39 21.04 23.12
CA VAL A 192 15.96 20.93 22.87
C VAL A 192 15.69 21.09 21.38
N PHE A 193 15.06 20.10 20.76
CA PHE A 193 14.84 20.03 19.31
C PHE A 193 13.37 19.88 18.89
N GLY A 194 12.45 19.85 19.84
CA GLY A 194 11.02 19.85 19.56
C GLY A 194 10.19 20.01 20.82
N ARG A 195 8.88 19.83 20.69
CA ARG A 195 7.93 19.82 21.80
C ARG A 195 6.72 18.92 21.52
N VAL A 196 6.08 18.46 22.59
CA VAL A 196 4.78 17.78 22.56
C VAL A 196 3.69 18.79 22.20
N LEU A 197 2.80 18.42 21.28
CA LEU A 197 1.68 19.23 20.81
C LEU A 197 0.43 19.04 21.66
N ASP A 198 -0.50 19.99 21.55
CA ASP A 198 -1.85 19.98 22.15
C ASP A 198 -1.96 19.45 23.60
N ASP A 199 -3.17 19.31 24.12
CA ASP A 199 -3.37 18.73 25.46
C ASP A 199 -3.55 17.21 25.39
N ARG A 200 -4.06 16.70 24.26
CA ARG A 200 -4.30 15.26 24.07
C ARG A 200 -2.98 14.48 24.05
N SER A 201 -2.01 14.95 23.28
CA SER A 201 -0.68 14.32 23.19
C SER A 201 0.06 14.46 24.52
N TRP A 202 -0.15 15.59 25.23
CA TRP A 202 0.41 15.77 26.57
C TRP A 202 -0.20 14.83 27.61
N ASP A 203 -1.50 14.53 27.51
CA ASP A 203 -2.19 13.60 28.40
C ASP A 203 -1.59 12.18 28.29
N VAL A 204 -1.13 11.75 27.11
CA VAL A 204 -0.43 10.45 26.95
C VAL A 204 0.95 10.47 27.61
N VAL A 205 1.74 11.53 27.38
CA VAL A 205 3.08 11.66 27.99
C VAL A 205 2.99 11.72 29.52
N THR A 206 1.98 12.42 30.05
CA THR A 206 1.74 12.48 31.50
C THR A 206 1.19 11.18 32.06
N ALA A 207 0.35 10.44 31.33
CA ALA A 207 -0.07 9.10 31.72
C ALA A 207 1.14 8.16 31.90
N ILE A 208 2.14 8.22 31.00
CA ILE A 208 3.40 7.48 31.15
C ILE A 208 4.17 7.94 32.41
N ALA A 209 4.19 9.25 32.69
CA ALA A 209 4.88 9.82 33.84
C ALA A 209 4.26 9.42 35.18
N GLU A 210 2.96 9.10 35.20
CA GLU A 210 2.21 8.69 36.38
C GLU A 210 2.32 7.19 36.71
N LEU A 211 2.96 6.40 35.84
CA LEU A 211 3.18 4.98 36.06
C LEU A 211 4.15 4.70 37.22
N ASP A 212 4.05 3.49 37.76
CA ASP A 212 4.99 3.01 38.78
C ASP A 212 6.42 2.94 38.22
N ILE A 213 7.39 3.26 39.06
CA ILE A 213 8.81 3.32 38.71
C ILE A 213 9.58 2.26 39.49
N GLU A 214 10.27 1.37 38.78
CA GLU A 214 10.96 0.21 39.36
C GLU A 214 12.46 0.20 39.07
N ASP A 215 13.24 -0.38 39.99
CA ASP A 215 14.67 -0.63 39.81
C ASP A 215 14.89 -2.00 39.17
N LEU A 216 14.96 -2.01 37.84
CA LEU A 216 15.18 -3.20 37.03
C LEU A 216 16.67 -3.52 36.84
N SER A 217 17.60 -2.83 37.52
CA SER A 217 19.04 -2.97 37.30
C SER A 217 19.62 -4.36 37.61
N SER A 218 18.87 -5.21 38.29
CA SER A 218 19.23 -6.60 38.57
C SER A 218 18.67 -7.61 37.56
N LEU A 219 17.66 -7.22 36.80
CA LEU A 219 16.95 -8.05 35.81
C LEU A 219 17.38 -7.70 34.39
N LEU A 220 17.62 -6.41 34.12
CA LEU A 220 18.01 -5.90 32.82
C LEU A 220 19.45 -5.35 32.86
N SER A 221 20.16 -5.48 31.74
CA SER A 221 21.51 -4.94 31.61
C SER A 221 21.75 -4.38 30.22
N ASP A 222 22.07 -3.08 30.16
CA ASP A 222 22.40 -2.41 28.91
C ASP A 222 23.78 -2.88 28.42
N PRO A 223 23.94 -3.24 27.13
CA PRO A 223 25.22 -3.71 26.58
C PRO A 223 26.40 -2.73 26.75
N VAL A 224 26.12 -1.43 26.88
CA VAL A 224 27.13 -0.37 26.98
C VAL A 224 27.21 0.22 28.39
N PHE A 225 26.07 0.42 29.05
CA PHE A 225 25.97 1.12 30.34
C PHE A 225 25.69 0.19 31.54
N GLY A 226 25.44 -1.10 31.30
CA GLY A 226 25.08 -2.09 32.30
C GLY A 226 23.71 -1.82 32.96
N GLY A 227 23.40 -2.56 34.02
CA GLY A 227 22.11 -2.44 34.73
C GLY A 227 21.83 -1.06 35.34
N GLY A 228 22.85 -0.21 35.52
CA GLY A 228 22.65 1.14 36.05
C GLY A 228 21.76 2.05 35.18
N ALA A 229 21.52 1.67 33.92
CA ALA A 229 20.59 2.36 33.02
C ALA A 229 19.12 2.19 33.40
N PHE A 230 18.78 1.20 34.25
CA PHE A 230 17.39 0.80 34.56
C PHE A 230 17.04 0.95 36.04
N ARG A 231 17.53 2.00 36.69
CA ARG A 231 17.30 2.24 38.13
C ARG A 231 15.93 2.84 38.44
N SER A 232 15.26 3.35 37.42
CA SER A 232 14.03 4.11 37.56
C SER A 232 13.19 3.94 36.29
N SER A 233 12.94 2.69 35.91
CA SER A 233 12.20 2.37 34.69
C SER A 233 10.70 2.47 34.97
N PRO A 234 9.91 3.24 34.20
CA PRO A 234 8.46 3.17 34.26
C PRO A 234 7.99 1.79 33.77
N VAL A 235 7.02 1.21 34.48
CA VAL A 235 6.46 -0.11 34.18
C VAL A 235 4.94 -0.03 34.01
N THR A 236 4.38 -0.88 33.16
CA THR A 236 2.93 -0.92 32.91
C THR A 236 2.19 -1.61 34.05
N GLU A 237 0.86 -1.62 33.99
CA GLU A 237 0.02 -2.38 34.92
C GLU A 237 0.21 -3.91 34.85
N SER A 238 0.81 -4.42 33.76
CA SER A 238 1.14 -5.84 33.60
C SER A 238 2.38 -6.26 34.39
N PHE A 239 3.13 -5.32 34.95
CA PHE A 239 4.36 -5.62 35.68
C PHE A 239 4.11 -6.51 36.91
N ASP A 240 4.86 -7.62 36.97
CA ASP A 240 4.89 -8.53 38.11
C ASP A 240 6.29 -8.52 38.73
N ALA A 241 6.41 -7.96 39.93
CA ALA A 241 7.67 -7.90 40.68
C ALA A 241 8.23 -9.28 41.05
N ASP A 242 7.40 -10.33 41.02
CA ASP A 242 7.80 -11.71 41.27
C ASP A 242 8.12 -12.48 39.95
N ALA A 243 8.03 -11.84 38.79
CA ALA A 243 8.32 -12.45 37.51
C ALA A 243 9.79 -12.92 37.42
N GLU A 244 9.99 -14.11 36.84
CA GLU A 244 11.34 -14.66 36.62
C GLU A 244 12.08 -13.95 35.46
N GLN A 245 11.33 -13.27 34.58
CA GLN A 245 11.82 -12.58 33.39
C GLN A 245 10.90 -11.38 33.10
N ILE A 246 11.49 -10.27 32.63
CA ILE A 246 10.74 -9.12 32.12
C ILE A 246 10.27 -9.44 30.70
N THR A 247 9.04 -9.08 30.38
CA THR A 247 8.43 -9.16 29.04
C THR A 247 8.07 -7.76 28.54
N ASP A 248 7.93 -7.58 27.23
CA ASP A 248 7.72 -6.26 26.63
C ASP A 248 6.42 -5.59 27.11
N ASP A 249 5.37 -6.36 27.36
CA ASP A 249 4.09 -5.86 27.89
C ASP A 249 4.21 -5.26 29.30
N MET A 250 5.27 -5.57 30.05
CA MET A 250 5.57 -4.98 31.36
C MET A 250 6.29 -3.62 31.26
N LEU A 251 6.83 -3.29 30.09
CA LEU A 251 7.61 -2.06 29.85
C LEU A 251 6.78 -1.05 29.06
N VAL A 252 7.09 0.24 29.23
CA VAL A 252 6.50 1.27 28.36
C VAL A 252 7.28 1.33 27.07
N THR A 253 6.70 0.80 26.00
CA THR A 253 7.36 0.58 24.72
C THR A 253 6.78 1.48 23.64
N ILE A 254 7.69 2.07 22.85
CA ILE A 254 7.36 2.79 21.61
C ILE A 254 7.06 1.73 20.55
N LEU A 255 5.82 1.68 20.10
CA LEU A 255 5.36 0.70 19.11
C LEU A 255 5.73 1.14 17.69
N ASP A 256 5.62 2.43 17.41
CA ASP A 256 5.98 3.03 16.13
C ASP A 256 6.24 4.54 16.27
N VAL A 257 7.01 5.10 15.35
CA VAL A 257 7.17 6.54 15.18
C VAL A 257 7.10 6.88 13.70
N GLU A 258 6.16 7.75 13.32
CA GLU A 258 5.90 8.11 11.92
C GLU A 258 6.03 9.62 11.70
N ILE A 259 6.54 10.02 10.54
CA ILE A 259 6.49 11.41 10.08
C ILE A 259 5.12 11.63 9.47
N ILE A 260 4.26 12.41 10.12
CA ILE A 260 2.88 12.66 9.66
C ILE A 260 2.73 13.99 8.93
N LYS A 261 3.73 14.88 9.04
CA LYS A 261 3.83 16.13 8.27
C LYS A 261 5.29 16.42 7.93
N PRO A 262 5.64 16.60 6.64
CA PRO A 262 7.01 16.89 6.24
C PRO A 262 7.41 18.36 6.50
N GLU A 263 8.72 18.60 6.43
CA GLU A 263 9.31 19.93 6.53
C GLU A 263 8.90 20.78 5.33
N GLY A 264 8.60 22.06 5.56
CA GLY A 264 8.37 23.03 4.49
C GLY A 264 7.03 22.89 3.76
N ILE A 265 6.25 21.83 4.02
CA ILE A 265 4.94 21.59 3.42
C ILE A 265 3.85 21.78 4.48
N ARG A 266 2.88 22.65 4.22
CA ARG A 266 1.81 23.01 5.18
C ARG A 266 0.61 22.09 5.13
N ALA A 267 0.84 20.82 4.85
CA ALA A 267 -0.16 19.78 4.81
C ALA A 267 0.39 18.51 5.46
N PHE A 268 -0.50 17.70 6.01
CA PHE A 268 -0.17 16.39 6.54
C PHE A 268 -0.11 15.36 5.40
N PHE A 269 0.53 14.23 5.65
CA PHE A 269 0.34 13.04 4.85
C PHE A 269 -1.05 12.47 5.14
N ASP A 270 -2.07 13.03 4.49
CA ASP A 270 -3.48 12.68 4.68
C ASP A 270 -4.09 11.92 3.49
N GLN A 271 -3.30 11.75 2.43
CA GLN A 271 -3.67 11.09 1.19
C GLN A 271 -2.80 9.86 0.94
N SER A 272 -3.37 8.76 0.45
CA SER A 272 -2.58 7.54 0.18
C SER A 272 -3.13 6.66 -0.94
N VAL A 273 -2.23 6.02 -1.68
CA VAL A 273 -2.54 4.94 -2.62
C VAL A 273 -1.81 3.65 -2.24
N TYR A 274 -2.44 2.50 -2.49
CA TYR A 274 -1.99 1.20 -1.99
C TYR A 274 -1.98 0.11 -3.06
N ILE A 275 -1.03 -0.81 -2.99
CA ILE A 275 -1.16 -2.13 -3.60
C ILE A 275 -0.71 -3.19 -2.59
N SER A 276 -1.47 -4.28 -2.49
CA SER A 276 -1.24 -5.31 -1.47
C SER A 276 -0.17 -6.35 -1.85
N GLU A 277 0.51 -6.09 -2.96
CA GLU A 277 1.48 -6.97 -3.60
C GLU A 277 2.88 -6.34 -3.56
N GLY A 278 3.85 -7.15 -3.16
CA GLY A 278 5.27 -6.89 -3.30
C GLY A 278 6.05 -8.09 -2.75
N TYR A 279 7.06 -8.55 -3.49
CA TYR A 279 7.91 -9.66 -3.06
C TYR A 279 9.31 -9.60 -3.65
N LYS A 280 10.29 -9.29 -2.79
CA LYS A 280 11.71 -9.29 -3.15
C LYS A 280 12.32 -10.68 -3.04
N ASN A 281 12.88 -11.19 -4.13
CA ASN A 281 13.73 -12.39 -4.13
C ASN A 281 14.86 -12.25 -5.17
N ASN A 282 15.60 -13.33 -5.45
CA ASN A 282 16.72 -13.31 -6.38
C ASN A 282 16.33 -13.44 -7.87
N ARG A 283 15.04 -13.36 -8.18
CA ARG A 283 14.42 -13.56 -9.50
C ARG A 283 13.23 -12.64 -9.74
N SER A 284 12.92 -11.73 -8.81
CA SER A 284 11.90 -10.71 -9.00
C SER A 284 12.58 -9.37 -9.18
N ASP A 285 12.23 -8.68 -10.25
CA ASP A 285 12.60 -7.29 -10.50
C ASP A 285 11.32 -6.47 -10.35
N GLU A 286 11.26 -5.61 -9.35
CA GLU A 286 10.07 -4.79 -9.04
C GLU A 286 10.43 -3.32 -9.15
N ILE A 287 9.66 -2.57 -9.93
CA ILE A 287 9.84 -1.14 -10.17
C ILE A 287 8.53 -0.44 -9.81
N LEU A 288 8.60 0.47 -8.84
CA LEU A 288 7.52 1.40 -8.53
C LEU A 288 7.76 2.70 -9.28
N THR A 289 6.84 3.07 -10.16
CA THR A 289 6.83 4.37 -10.85
C THR A 289 5.86 5.29 -10.11
N VAL A 290 6.36 6.38 -9.53
CA VAL A 290 5.56 7.41 -8.83
C VAL A 290 5.54 8.70 -9.63
N THR A 291 4.37 9.29 -9.84
CA THR A 291 4.20 10.50 -10.63
C THR A 291 3.27 11.51 -9.96
N ASN A 292 3.73 12.76 -9.80
CA ASN A 292 2.89 13.86 -9.34
C ASN A 292 2.10 14.47 -10.52
N THR A 293 0.82 14.10 -10.63
CA THR A 293 -0.08 14.64 -11.66
C THR A 293 -0.79 15.93 -11.25
N ASN A 294 -0.55 16.46 -10.05
CA ASN A 294 -1.16 17.72 -9.58
C ASN A 294 -0.45 18.93 -10.20
N ASP A 295 -1.12 20.09 -10.23
CA ASP A 295 -0.53 21.34 -10.73
C ASP A 295 0.36 22.04 -9.69
N GLU A 296 0.45 21.48 -8.48
CA GLU A 296 1.24 21.98 -7.36
C GLU A 296 2.22 20.91 -6.88
N GLU A 297 3.22 21.39 -6.14
CA GLU A 297 4.20 20.55 -5.46
C GLU A 297 3.50 19.60 -4.47
N ALA A 298 4.02 18.37 -4.37
CA ALA A 298 3.54 17.38 -3.42
C ALA A 298 4.70 16.74 -2.67
N ALA A 299 4.58 16.65 -1.35
CA ALA A 299 5.46 15.79 -0.56
C ALA A 299 4.99 14.34 -0.71
N VAL A 300 5.93 13.42 -0.83
CA VAL A 300 5.68 12.00 -1.02
C VAL A 300 6.53 11.20 -0.04
N GLN A 301 5.94 10.13 0.49
CA GLN A 301 6.64 9.09 1.23
C GLN A 301 6.18 7.72 0.72
N VAL A 302 7.14 6.84 0.39
CA VAL A 302 6.87 5.46 -0.05
C VAL A 302 7.20 4.52 1.09
N VAL A 303 6.19 3.78 1.54
CA VAL A 303 6.25 2.88 2.69
C VAL A 303 5.96 1.45 2.24
N LEU A 304 6.82 0.52 2.63
CA LEU A 304 6.58 -0.92 2.47
C LEU A 304 5.96 -1.47 3.75
N ARG A 305 4.74 -2.02 3.66
CA ARG A 305 3.99 -2.61 4.78
C ARG A 305 4.19 -4.13 4.82
N TYR A 306 4.94 -4.66 5.78
CA TYR A 306 5.26 -6.09 5.80
C TYR A 306 4.16 -6.96 6.42
N ALA A 307 4.23 -8.26 6.14
CA ALA A 307 3.23 -9.22 6.59
C ALA A 307 3.38 -9.70 8.04
N THR A 308 4.60 -9.63 8.58
CA THR A 308 4.94 -10.08 9.94
C THR A 308 5.09 -8.86 10.85
N GLY A 309 4.52 -8.92 12.07
CA GLY A 309 4.71 -7.86 13.07
C GLY A 309 6.14 -7.74 13.59
N GLU A 310 6.97 -8.76 13.36
CA GLU A 310 8.41 -8.75 13.69
C GLU A 310 9.22 -7.82 12.78
N ASP A 311 8.80 -7.69 11.51
CA ASP A 311 9.49 -6.90 10.50
C ASP A 311 8.82 -5.54 10.35
N ARG A 312 9.60 -4.49 10.56
CA ARG A 312 9.11 -3.13 10.49
C ARG A 312 8.77 -2.74 9.06
N ASP A 313 7.71 -1.94 8.95
CA ASP A 313 7.45 -1.18 7.73
C ASP A 313 8.64 -0.27 7.37
N LEU A 314 8.94 -0.17 6.08
CA LEU A 314 10.16 0.50 5.63
C LEU A 314 9.81 1.69 4.75
N VAL A 315 10.24 2.88 5.16
CA VAL A 315 10.26 4.04 4.27
C VAL A 315 11.42 3.88 3.28
N VAL A 316 11.10 3.64 2.00
CA VAL A 316 12.10 3.35 0.96
C VAL A 316 12.40 4.53 0.06
N ASP A 317 11.51 5.51 0.00
CA ASP A 317 11.73 6.79 -0.67
C ASP A 317 10.90 7.88 0.00
N PHE A 318 11.39 9.11 -0.05
CA PHE A 318 10.66 10.27 0.41
C PHE A 318 11.19 11.53 -0.26
N GLY A 319 10.39 12.58 -0.23
CA GLY A 319 10.80 13.92 -0.64
C GLY A 319 9.69 14.63 -1.39
N THR A 320 10.08 15.71 -2.04
CA THR A 320 9.17 16.56 -2.78
C THR A 320 9.15 16.17 -4.25
N PHE A 321 7.97 16.23 -4.87
CA PHE A 321 7.76 16.06 -6.30
C PHE A 321 7.18 17.35 -6.88
N GLU A 322 7.89 17.93 -7.84
CA GLU A 322 7.39 19.06 -8.63
C GLU A 322 6.19 18.64 -9.50
N PRO A 323 5.35 19.59 -9.96
CA PRO A 323 4.26 19.29 -10.89
C PRO A 323 4.74 18.53 -12.13
N GLY A 324 4.22 17.32 -12.35
CA GLY A 324 4.60 16.43 -13.45
C GLY A 324 5.90 15.64 -13.26
N GLU A 325 6.60 15.80 -12.13
CA GLU A 325 7.77 14.98 -11.82
C GLU A 325 7.39 13.50 -11.69
N GLN A 326 8.26 12.64 -12.22
CA GLN A 326 8.16 11.19 -12.14
C GLN A 326 9.46 10.60 -11.60
N ARG A 327 9.36 9.58 -10.76
CA ARG A 327 10.49 8.85 -10.20
C ARG A 327 10.23 7.35 -10.23
N GLN A 328 11.22 6.61 -10.73
CA GLN A 328 11.21 5.14 -10.70
C GLN A 328 12.07 4.64 -9.54
N LEU A 329 11.53 3.71 -8.77
CA LEU A 329 12.15 3.12 -7.60
C LEU A 329 12.27 1.61 -7.82
N GLN A 330 13.50 1.11 -7.94
CA GLN A 330 13.78 -0.31 -8.02
C GLN A 330 13.64 -0.92 -6.61
N LEU A 331 12.52 -1.58 -6.32
CA LEU A 331 12.27 -2.19 -5.01
C LEU A 331 12.98 -3.55 -4.85
N SER A 332 12.98 -4.35 -5.92
CA SER A 332 13.65 -5.66 -6.01
C SER A 332 14.44 -5.77 -7.31
N GLY A 333 15.46 -6.63 -7.35
CA GLY A 333 16.30 -6.84 -8.54
C GLY A 333 17.69 -6.19 -8.49
N PRO A 334 18.49 -6.28 -9.57
CA PRO A 334 19.80 -5.63 -9.67
C PRO A 334 19.71 -4.12 -9.45
N GLY A 335 20.42 -3.59 -8.45
CA GLY A 335 20.38 -2.16 -8.11
C GLY A 335 19.15 -1.74 -7.30
N GLY A 336 18.36 -2.69 -6.80
CA GLY A 336 17.25 -2.41 -5.90
C GLY A 336 17.69 -1.77 -4.58
N ILE A 337 16.74 -1.11 -3.91
CA ILE A 337 16.96 -0.36 -2.68
C ILE A 337 17.54 -1.25 -1.57
N ASP A 338 18.62 -0.77 -0.95
CA ASP A 338 19.23 -1.39 0.23
C ASP A 338 18.25 -1.31 1.41
N GLY A 339 18.08 -2.41 2.14
CA GLY A 339 17.19 -2.47 3.31
C GLY A 339 15.84 -3.13 3.05
N VAL A 340 15.34 -3.18 1.80
CA VAL A 340 14.14 -3.98 1.48
C VAL A 340 14.42 -5.44 1.80
N ILE A 341 13.58 -6.03 2.66
CA ILE A 341 13.79 -7.35 3.23
C ILE A 341 13.41 -8.40 2.20
N GLY A 342 14.39 -9.24 1.82
CA GLY A 342 14.16 -10.32 0.87
C GLY A 342 13.38 -11.48 1.48
N PHE A 343 12.59 -12.15 0.65
CA PHE A 343 11.76 -13.32 0.99
C PHE A 343 10.64 -13.06 2.00
N ILE A 344 10.32 -11.79 2.27
CA ILE A 344 9.17 -11.39 3.11
C ILE A 344 8.21 -10.58 2.23
N PRO A 345 6.93 -10.98 2.13
CA PRO A 345 5.93 -10.22 1.38
C PRO A 345 5.65 -8.86 2.03
N TYR A 346 5.43 -7.85 1.19
CA TYR A 346 5.04 -6.52 1.59
C TYR A 346 3.90 -5.99 0.72
N ALA A 347 3.21 -4.97 1.20
CA ALA A 347 2.37 -4.09 0.41
C ALA A 347 3.11 -2.77 0.20
N VAL A 348 2.76 -2.01 -0.83
CA VAL A 348 3.31 -0.68 -1.10
C VAL A 348 2.24 0.35 -0.80
N GLU A 349 2.56 1.32 0.05
CA GLU A 349 1.79 2.51 0.32
C GLU A 349 2.57 3.74 -0.14
N VAL A 350 1.90 4.64 -0.86
CA VAL A 350 2.46 5.94 -1.24
C VAL A 350 1.61 7.02 -0.59
N GLN A 351 2.18 7.67 0.42
CA GLN A 351 1.56 8.78 1.15
C GLN A 351 1.87 10.10 0.43
N THR A 352 0.89 11.00 0.40
CA THR A 352 0.98 12.32 -0.24
C THR A 352 0.56 13.41 0.75
N ALA A 353 1.29 14.52 0.74
CA ALA A 353 0.91 15.78 1.39
C ALA A 353 0.91 16.90 0.35
N SER A 354 -0.21 17.63 0.21
CA SER A 354 -0.32 18.77 -0.70
C SER A 354 -1.11 19.92 -0.05
N GLU A 355 -0.64 21.15 -0.22
CA GLU A 355 -1.29 22.34 0.36
C GLU A 355 -2.60 22.72 -0.35
N ASP A 356 -2.75 22.32 -1.62
CA ASP A 356 -3.99 22.53 -2.35
C ASP A 356 -5.00 21.44 -1.96
N ALA A 357 -6.05 21.84 -1.26
CA ALA A 357 -7.14 20.95 -0.86
C ALA A 357 -7.91 20.31 -2.05
N THR A 358 -7.63 20.71 -3.30
CA THR A 358 -8.16 20.09 -4.51
C THR A 358 -7.20 19.08 -5.15
N SER A 359 -5.96 19.00 -4.66
CA SER A 359 -5.01 17.97 -5.05
C SER A 359 -5.54 16.59 -4.70
N VAL A 360 -5.22 15.63 -5.56
CA VAL A 360 -5.43 14.21 -5.31
C VAL A 360 -4.09 13.58 -4.92
N PRO A 361 -4.08 12.36 -4.31
CA PRO A 361 -2.81 11.69 -4.04
C PRO A 361 -1.94 11.59 -5.29
N VAL A 362 -0.60 11.53 -5.13
CA VAL A 362 0.25 11.17 -6.26
C VAL A 362 -0.11 9.77 -6.76
N THR A 363 0.20 9.51 -8.02
CA THR A 363 -0.16 8.24 -8.65
C THR A 363 1.03 7.32 -8.69
N ALA A 364 0.77 6.02 -8.67
CA ALA A 364 1.84 5.05 -8.69
C ALA A 364 1.43 3.78 -9.43
N THR A 365 2.40 3.15 -10.09
CA THR A 365 2.23 1.85 -10.74
C THR A 365 3.37 0.95 -10.29
N LEU A 366 3.02 -0.22 -9.75
CA LEU A 366 3.99 -1.27 -9.49
C LEU A 366 4.08 -2.13 -10.75
N THR A 367 5.27 -2.20 -11.33
CA THR A 367 5.58 -3.14 -12.41
C THR A 367 6.56 -4.17 -11.91
N ARG A 368 6.41 -5.41 -12.38
CA ARG A 368 7.31 -6.50 -12.03
C ARG A 368 7.67 -7.34 -13.24
N ASN A 369 8.88 -7.84 -13.20
CA ASN A 369 9.40 -8.85 -14.11
C ASN A 369 9.98 -9.99 -13.28
N ASP A 370 9.26 -11.11 -13.27
CA ASP A 370 9.59 -12.26 -12.45
C ASP A 370 10.05 -13.43 -13.31
N TYR A 371 11.10 -14.13 -12.87
CA TYR A 371 11.66 -15.32 -13.50
C TYR A 371 12.34 -15.12 -14.86
N GLY A 372 12.58 -13.88 -15.27
CA GLY A 372 13.44 -13.55 -16.41
C GLY A 372 14.91 -13.87 -16.12
N ASP A 373 15.48 -14.87 -16.80
CA ASP A 373 16.90 -14.75 -17.17
C ASP A 373 16.92 -13.94 -18.47
N GLU A 374 17.97 -13.14 -18.66
CA GLU A 374 18.34 -12.31 -19.83
C GLU A 374 18.36 -13.06 -21.21
N ILE A 375 17.87 -14.29 -21.26
CA ILE A 375 17.92 -15.20 -22.40
C ILE A 375 16.60 -15.09 -23.17
N ASP A 376 16.70 -14.43 -24.32
CA ASP A 376 15.72 -14.35 -25.43
C ASP A 376 14.71 -13.19 -25.44
N GLY A 377 14.94 -12.12 -24.67
CA GLY A 377 14.29 -10.81 -24.91
C GLY A 377 12.75 -10.79 -24.79
N VAL A 378 12.16 -11.77 -24.10
CA VAL A 378 10.74 -11.78 -23.75
C VAL A 378 10.61 -11.21 -22.35
N GLU A 379 10.12 -9.97 -22.25
CA GLU A 379 9.87 -9.32 -20.97
C GLU A 379 8.52 -9.80 -20.42
N THR A 380 8.55 -10.54 -19.30
CA THR A 380 7.35 -11.01 -18.60
C THR A 380 6.86 -9.93 -17.65
N PHE A 381 6.10 -8.96 -18.17
CA PHE A 381 5.58 -7.86 -17.36
C PHE A 381 4.20 -8.16 -16.78
N ALA A 382 4.07 -7.95 -15.48
CA ALA A 382 2.79 -7.64 -14.84
C ALA A 382 2.91 -6.26 -14.20
N GLY A 383 1.86 -5.46 -14.27
CA GLY A 383 1.83 -4.18 -13.59
C GLY A 383 0.42 -3.67 -13.43
N ASP A 384 0.15 -3.04 -12.30
CA ASP A 384 -1.16 -2.47 -11.99
C ASP A 384 -0.98 -1.15 -11.23
N GLY A 385 -1.94 -0.25 -11.40
CA GLY A 385 -1.99 0.99 -10.64
C GLY A 385 -2.21 0.70 -9.15
N LEU A 386 -1.67 1.54 -8.27
CA LEU A 386 -2.06 1.52 -6.87
C LEU A 386 -3.51 2.03 -6.74
N PHE A 387 -4.23 1.55 -5.74
CA PHE A 387 -5.62 1.90 -5.48
C PHE A 387 -5.73 3.08 -4.51
N ASN A 388 -6.58 4.07 -4.79
CA ASN A 388 -6.90 5.18 -3.89
C ASN A 388 -8.20 4.88 -3.10
N PRO A 389 -8.13 4.65 -1.78
CA PRO A 389 -9.33 4.48 -0.94
C PRO A 389 -10.26 5.71 -0.91
N GLU A 390 -9.74 6.91 -1.09
CA GLU A 390 -10.52 8.15 -1.06
C GLU A 390 -11.32 8.39 -2.34
N ALA A 391 -11.07 7.60 -3.39
CA ALA A 391 -11.92 7.63 -4.58
C ALA A 391 -13.35 7.13 -4.29
N ILE A 392 -13.54 6.39 -3.19
CA ILE A 392 -14.84 5.99 -2.65
C ILE A 392 -15.35 7.08 -1.71
N ALA A 393 -16.64 7.42 -1.84
CA ALA A 393 -17.29 8.40 -1.00
C ALA A 393 -17.21 8.00 0.48
N GLU A 394 -16.91 8.95 1.37
CA GLU A 394 -16.71 8.72 2.81
C GLU A 394 -17.85 7.91 3.46
N ALA A 395 -19.09 8.13 3.04
CA ALA A 395 -20.26 7.44 3.57
C ALA A 395 -20.31 5.94 3.26
N ASP A 396 -19.70 5.51 2.16
CA ASP A 396 -19.70 4.13 1.67
C ASP A 396 -18.34 3.46 1.86
N ARG A 397 -17.27 4.25 2.06
CA ARG A 397 -15.86 3.83 2.09
C ARG A 397 -15.58 2.66 3.03
N PHE A 398 -16.13 2.69 4.24
CA PHE A 398 -15.89 1.62 5.21
C PHE A 398 -16.46 0.30 4.70
N ASP A 399 -17.74 0.29 4.32
CA ASP A 399 -18.43 -0.90 3.86
C ASP A 399 -17.80 -1.42 2.56
N ASP A 400 -17.51 -0.53 1.60
CA ASP A 400 -16.98 -0.94 0.31
C ASP A 400 -15.56 -1.53 0.40
N LEU A 401 -14.73 -1.04 1.32
CA LEU A 401 -13.36 -1.55 1.48
C LEU A 401 -13.28 -2.82 2.32
N THR A 402 -14.40 -3.29 2.89
CA THR A 402 -14.46 -4.59 3.58
C THR A 402 -14.79 -5.76 2.65
N VAL A 403 -15.15 -5.50 1.39
CA VAL A 403 -15.52 -6.53 0.42
C VAL A 403 -14.77 -6.32 -0.89
N TRP A 404 -14.12 -7.36 -1.39
CA TRP A 404 -13.36 -7.33 -2.65
C TRP A 404 -13.68 -8.56 -3.49
N THR A 405 -14.04 -8.34 -4.76
CA THR A 405 -14.40 -9.44 -5.67
C THR A 405 -13.42 -9.59 -6.82
N PHE A 406 -13.01 -10.83 -7.07
CA PHE A 406 -12.21 -11.28 -8.21
C PHE A 406 -13.09 -12.16 -9.10
N ALA A 407 -13.46 -11.65 -10.27
CA ALA A 407 -14.40 -12.33 -11.15
C ALA A 407 -13.78 -13.57 -11.84
N ASP A 408 -12.47 -13.65 -11.95
CA ASP A 408 -11.77 -14.76 -12.59
C ASP A 408 -10.48 -15.08 -11.85
N GLY A 409 -10.05 -16.34 -11.94
CA GLY A 409 -8.87 -16.90 -11.29
C GLY A 409 -8.76 -18.38 -11.65
N GLU A 410 -7.56 -18.95 -11.58
CA GLU A 410 -7.33 -20.36 -11.90
C GLU A 410 -6.36 -20.97 -10.91
N ARG A 411 -6.65 -22.20 -10.49
CA ARG A 411 -5.72 -23.05 -9.75
C ARG A 411 -5.21 -24.15 -10.65
N ASP A 412 -3.89 -24.28 -10.77
CA ASP A 412 -3.23 -25.41 -11.44
C ASP A 412 -1.94 -25.74 -10.67
N ASP A 413 -1.96 -26.84 -9.93
CA ASP A 413 -0.85 -27.26 -9.07
C ASP A 413 0.43 -27.63 -9.85
N GLU A 414 0.35 -27.80 -11.19
CA GLU A 414 1.49 -28.11 -12.05
C GLU A 414 2.09 -26.86 -12.71
N ASN A 415 1.26 -25.90 -13.12
CA ASN A 415 1.66 -24.81 -14.00
C ASN A 415 1.46 -23.40 -13.45
N LEU A 416 0.73 -23.24 -12.35
CA LEU A 416 0.42 -21.92 -11.78
C LEU A 416 0.91 -21.77 -10.34
N GLU A 417 1.13 -20.52 -9.96
CA GLU A 417 1.19 -20.09 -8.57
C GLU A 417 0.36 -18.81 -8.44
N THR A 418 -0.77 -18.88 -7.76
CA THR A 418 -1.69 -17.76 -7.59
C THR A 418 -1.75 -17.32 -6.13
N PHE A 419 -1.73 -16.01 -5.92
CA PHE A 419 -1.83 -15.40 -4.61
C PHE A 419 -3.01 -14.45 -4.56
N ILE A 420 -3.80 -14.51 -3.50
CA ILE A 420 -4.76 -13.47 -3.13
C ILE A 420 -4.19 -12.77 -1.91
N THR A 421 -4.00 -11.46 -2.01
CA THR A 421 -3.25 -10.64 -1.05
C THR A 421 -4.11 -9.48 -0.58
N TRP A 422 -3.84 -8.97 0.61
CA TRP A 422 -4.56 -7.83 1.16
C TRP A 422 -3.69 -7.02 2.12
N VAL A 423 -4.04 -5.75 2.34
CA VAL A 423 -3.40 -4.90 3.36
C VAL A 423 -4.48 -4.23 4.20
N ASN A 424 -4.33 -4.29 5.53
CA ASN A 424 -5.17 -3.58 6.49
C ASN A 424 -4.92 -2.07 6.40
N LEU A 425 -5.98 -1.27 6.33
CA LEU A 425 -5.88 0.19 6.28
C LEU A 425 -6.13 0.85 7.63
N THR A 426 -6.27 0.07 8.70
CA THR A 426 -6.71 0.53 10.01
C THR A 426 -5.79 0.10 11.14
N GLY A 427 -5.89 0.84 12.26
CA GLY A 427 -5.20 0.55 13.52
C GLY A 427 -5.83 -0.56 14.33
N GLU A 428 -6.94 -1.10 13.85
CA GLU A 428 -7.65 -2.21 14.46
C GLU A 428 -7.18 -3.52 13.85
N GLU A 429 -7.08 -4.56 14.69
CA GLU A 429 -6.94 -5.91 14.20
C GLU A 429 -8.23 -6.36 13.52
N GLY A 430 -8.08 -7.20 12.50
CA GLY A 430 -9.20 -7.74 11.75
C GLY A 430 -9.04 -9.20 11.38
N GLU A 431 -10.06 -9.69 10.68
CA GLU A 431 -10.11 -11.04 10.16
C GLU A 431 -10.52 -11.01 8.70
N VAL A 432 -9.86 -11.83 7.87
CA VAL A 432 -10.20 -12.00 6.45
C VAL A 432 -10.75 -13.40 6.19
N SER A 433 -11.82 -13.47 5.41
CA SER A 433 -12.43 -14.69 4.90
C SER A 433 -12.52 -14.65 3.38
N ILE A 434 -12.46 -15.82 2.74
CA ILE A 434 -12.52 -15.94 1.29
C ILE A 434 -13.58 -16.97 0.92
N GLU A 435 -14.50 -16.57 0.06
CA GLU A 435 -15.47 -17.45 -0.58
C GLU A 435 -15.06 -17.68 -2.04
N PHE A 436 -15.00 -18.94 -2.44
CA PHE A 436 -14.73 -19.34 -3.83
C PHE A 436 -16.01 -19.80 -4.51
N PHE A 437 -16.22 -19.34 -5.73
CA PHE A 437 -17.35 -19.66 -6.57
C PHE A 437 -16.89 -20.51 -7.76
N PHE A 438 -17.73 -21.48 -8.14
CA PHE A 438 -17.44 -22.45 -9.18
C PHE A 438 -18.61 -22.58 -10.16
N GLU A 439 -18.33 -23.16 -11.32
CA GLU A 439 -19.34 -23.40 -12.36
C GLU A 439 -20.16 -24.65 -12.05
N ASP A 440 -19.50 -25.72 -11.60
CA ASP A 440 -20.10 -27.05 -11.51
C ASP A 440 -20.49 -27.50 -10.08
N ARG A 441 -20.20 -26.69 -9.06
CA ARG A 441 -20.42 -27.02 -7.63
C ARG A 441 -20.72 -25.79 -6.76
N GLU A 442 -21.27 -26.04 -5.57
CA GLU A 442 -21.59 -24.97 -4.61
C GLU A 442 -20.35 -24.17 -4.25
N SER A 443 -20.55 -22.89 -3.90
CA SER A 443 -19.48 -22.08 -3.37
C SER A 443 -18.88 -22.73 -2.11
N THR A 444 -17.60 -22.47 -1.89
CA THR A 444 -16.90 -22.93 -0.69
C THR A 444 -16.35 -21.74 0.05
N GLN A 445 -16.73 -21.60 1.31
CA GLN A 445 -16.12 -20.62 2.19
C GLN A 445 -14.90 -21.24 2.88
N THR A 446 -13.80 -20.48 2.92
CA THR A 446 -12.70 -20.75 3.84
C THR A 446 -13.14 -20.30 5.23
N VAL A 447 -13.67 -21.22 6.03
CA VAL A 447 -14.31 -20.93 7.34
C VAL A 447 -13.28 -20.58 8.45
N ASN A 448 -11.97 -20.65 8.17
CA ASN A 448 -10.95 -20.23 9.13
C ASN A 448 -10.57 -18.78 8.81
N ALA A 449 -11.22 -17.84 9.50
CA ALA A 449 -10.81 -16.45 9.54
C ALA A 449 -9.29 -16.33 9.70
N ARG A 450 -8.68 -15.52 8.85
CA ARG A 450 -7.24 -15.23 8.92
C ARG A 450 -7.05 -13.95 9.71
N ALA A 451 -6.37 -14.04 10.84
CA ALA A 451 -5.97 -12.88 11.60
C ALA A 451 -5.19 -11.92 10.71
N LEU A 452 -5.50 -10.64 10.85
CA LEU A 452 -4.90 -9.54 10.12
C LEU A 452 -4.57 -8.45 11.13
N GLY A 453 -3.29 -8.29 11.44
CA GLY A 453 -2.85 -7.23 12.34
C GLY A 453 -3.15 -5.84 11.80
N ALA A 454 -3.21 -4.85 12.68
CA ALA A 454 -3.26 -3.42 12.35
C ALA A 454 -2.21 -3.06 11.29
N TYR A 455 -2.61 -2.40 10.21
CA TYR A 455 -1.76 -2.00 9.07
C TYR A 455 -0.90 -3.09 8.40
N ARG A 456 -1.15 -4.37 8.70
CA ARG A 456 -0.36 -5.47 8.16
C ARG A 456 -0.86 -5.94 6.81
N ARG A 457 0.09 -6.46 6.04
CA ARG A 457 -0.20 -7.17 4.80
C ARG A 457 -0.52 -8.63 5.11
N GLY A 458 -1.62 -9.15 4.58
CA GLY A 458 -1.93 -10.58 4.59
C GLY A 458 -1.96 -11.18 3.20
N GLY A 459 -2.17 -12.49 3.12
CA GLY A 459 -2.39 -13.17 1.86
C GLY A 459 -2.45 -14.67 1.97
N VAL A 460 -2.83 -15.32 0.88
CA VAL A 460 -2.89 -16.77 0.74
C VAL A 460 -2.35 -17.19 -0.62
N ASN A 461 -1.56 -18.27 -0.63
CA ASN A 461 -1.24 -19.01 -1.84
C ASN A 461 -2.40 -19.98 -2.13
N VAL A 462 -2.99 -19.86 -3.31
CA VAL A 462 -4.17 -20.61 -3.79
C VAL A 462 -3.87 -22.11 -3.89
N GLU A 463 -2.71 -22.49 -4.42
CA GLU A 463 -2.27 -23.89 -4.55
C GLU A 463 -2.05 -24.54 -3.17
N GLY A 464 -1.73 -23.74 -2.15
CA GLY A 464 -1.62 -24.15 -0.75
C GLY A 464 -2.95 -24.51 -0.09
N ILE A 465 -4.08 -24.14 -0.68
CA ILE A 465 -5.42 -24.47 -0.16
C ILE A 465 -5.70 -25.97 -0.42
N GLY A 466 -6.39 -26.65 0.48
CA GLY A 466 -6.73 -28.06 0.27
C GLY A 466 -7.70 -28.26 -0.90
N GLU A 467 -7.47 -29.29 -1.73
CA GLU A 467 -8.30 -29.64 -2.91
C GLU A 467 -9.80 -29.83 -2.58
N SER A 468 -10.13 -30.15 -1.32
CA SER A 468 -11.51 -30.25 -0.85
C SER A 468 -12.23 -28.91 -0.71
N VAL A 469 -11.48 -27.81 -0.56
CA VAL A 469 -11.99 -26.43 -0.51
C VAL A 469 -11.87 -25.83 -1.89
N LEU A 470 -10.67 -25.83 -2.47
CA LEU A 470 -10.41 -25.25 -3.78
C LEU A 470 -9.86 -26.32 -4.72
N PRO A 471 -10.69 -26.96 -5.58
CA PRO A 471 -10.21 -27.90 -6.60
C PRO A 471 -9.32 -27.21 -7.65
N GLU A 472 -8.53 -27.98 -8.39
CA GLU A 472 -7.91 -27.48 -9.63
C GLU A 472 -8.98 -27.00 -10.63
N GLY A 473 -8.67 -25.93 -11.35
CA GLY A 473 -9.52 -25.29 -12.33
C GLY A 473 -9.86 -23.83 -12.02
N ALA A 474 -10.76 -23.28 -12.82
CA ALA A 474 -11.15 -21.87 -12.74
C ALA A 474 -12.11 -21.59 -11.57
N PHE A 475 -11.92 -20.44 -10.93
CA PHE A 475 -12.71 -19.95 -9.82
C PHE A 475 -13.00 -18.44 -9.93
N SER A 476 -13.93 -17.96 -9.13
CA SER A 476 -14.08 -16.55 -8.77
C SER A 476 -13.96 -16.47 -7.25
N ALA A 477 -13.52 -15.35 -6.71
CA ALA A 477 -13.33 -15.19 -5.27
C ALA A 477 -13.98 -13.92 -4.75
N ARG A 478 -14.61 -14.00 -3.58
CA ARG A 478 -14.99 -12.84 -2.77
C ARG A 478 -14.21 -12.86 -1.47
N VAL A 479 -13.44 -11.82 -1.24
CA VAL A 479 -12.68 -11.57 -0.01
C VAL A 479 -13.52 -10.63 0.86
N THR A 480 -13.77 -11.04 2.11
CA THR A 480 -14.49 -10.23 3.10
C THR A 480 -13.62 -10.04 4.32
N SER A 481 -13.55 -8.82 4.83
CA SER A 481 -12.75 -8.43 5.98
C SER A 481 -13.63 -7.78 7.06
N THR A 482 -13.22 -7.87 8.32
CA THR A 482 -13.85 -7.10 9.41
C THR A 482 -13.34 -5.65 9.51
N VAL A 483 -12.28 -5.34 8.77
CA VAL A 483 -11.65 -4.01 8.68
C VAL A 483 -11.45 -3.62 7.21
N PRO A 484 -11.48 -2.34 6.84
CA PRO A 484 -11.12 -1.86 5.52
C PRO A 484 -9.75 -2.39 5.05
N ILE A 485 -9.72 -2.94 3.83
CA ILE A 485 -8.52 -3.46 3.18
C ILE A 485 -8.39 -2.95 1.74
N VAL A 486 -7.20 -3.07 1.17
CA VAL A 486 -7.01 -3.18 -0.29
C VAL A 486 -6.60 -4.60 -0.63
N ALA A 487 -7.25 -5.23 -1.63
CA ALA A 487 -6.96 -6.60 -2.03
C ALA A 487 -6.54 -6.72 -3.51
N SER A 488 -5.62 -7.64 -3.77
CA SER A 488 -5.09 -7.92 -5.11
C SER A 488 -5.02 -9.44 -5.32
N MET A 489 -4.99 -9.86 -6.59
CA MET A 489 -4.73 -11.24 -6.98
C MET A 489 -3.64 -11.26 -8.04
N THR A 490 -2.64 -12.11 -7.83
CA THR A 490 -1.49 -12.23 -8.73
C THR A 490 -1.33 -13.69 -9.13
N THR A 491 -1.17 -13.96 -10.42
CA THR A 491 -1.00 -15.31 -10.97
C THR A 491 0.31 -15.41 -11.74
N PHE A 492 1.13 -16.40 -11.40
CA PHE A 492 2.39 -16.72 -12.07
C PHE A 492 2.26 -18.02 -12.87
N ARG A 493 2.60 -18.00 -14.15
CA ARG A 493 2.75 -19.20 -14.98
C ARG A 493 4.18 -19.72 -14.93
N LEU A 494 4.32 -20.96 -14.51
CA LEU A 494 5.59 -21.62 -14.24
C LEU A 494 5.98 -22.61 -15.36
N ASN A 495 6.27 -22.14 -16.58
CA ASN A 495 6.79 -23.03 -17.63
C ASN A 495 8.32 -23.16 -17.57
N ILE A 496 8.79 -24.08 -16.72
CA ILE A 496 10.23 -24.35 -16.55
C ILE A 496 10.91 -24.97 -17.79
N SER A 497 10.15 -25.50 -18.74
CA SER A 497 10.66 -26.17 -19.95
C SER A 497 10.82 -25.24 -21.14
N ASN A 498 10.00 -24.18 -21.23
CA ASN A 498 10.09 -23.12 -22.21
C ASN A 498 9.72 -21.80 -21.52
N ARG A 499 10.74 -21.03 -21.14
CA ARG A 499 10.54 -19.80 -20.35
C ARG A 499 9.85 -18.67 -21.13
N ALA A 500 9.88 -18.72 -22.46
CA ALA A 500 9.09 -17.82 -23.30
C ALA A 500 7.57 -17.97 -23.10
N ASP A 501 7.13 -19.10 -22.53
CA ASP A 501 5.71 -19.35 -22.21
C ASP A 501 5.40 -19.08 -20.71
N SER A 502 6.36 -18.53 -19.96
CA SER A 502 6.12 -18.07 -18.57
C SER A 502 5.55 -16.66 -18.61
N GLY A 503 4.77 -16.29 -17.59
CA GLY A 503 4.13 -14.97 -17.52
C GLY A 503 3.57 -14.70 -16.14
N ALA A 504 3.40 -13.43 -15.81
CA ALA A 504 2.75 -12.99 -14.59
C ALA A 504 1.52 -12.16 -14.96
N SER A 505 0.57 -12.13 -14.05
CA SER A 505 -0.65 -11.34 -14.14
C SER A 505 -0.93 -10.78 -12.74
N MET A 506 -1.26 -9.51 -12.62
CA MET A 506 -1.69 -8.85 -11.39
C MET A 506 -3.00 -8.08 -11.62
N ALA A 507 -4.00 -8.37 -10.79
CA ALA A 507 -5.27 -7.67 -10.80
C ALA A 507 -5.58 -7.13 -9.39
N LEU A 508 -5.82 -5.83 -9.28
CA LEU A 508 -6.63 -5.28 -8.18
C LEU A 508 -7.99 -5.98 -8.13
N GLY A 509 -8.59 -6.13 -6.96
CA GLY A 509 -9.98 -6.60 -6.84
C GLY A 509 -10.98 -5.45 -7.03
N ALA A 510 -12.26 -5.78 -7.26
CA ALA A 510 -13.31 -4.77 -7.28
C ALA A 510 -13.81 -4.53 -5.86
N PRO A 511 -13.67 -3.32 -5.29
CA PRO A 511 -14.18 -3.02 -3.95
C PRO A 511 -15.71 -2.91 -3.96
N GLY A 512 -16.30 -3.16 -2.79
CA GLY A 512 -17.73 -3.09 -2.54
C GLY A 512 -18.51 -4.31 -2.95
N ASP A 513 -19.80 -4.28 -2.59
CA ASP A 513 -20.76 -5.21 -3.16
C ASP A 513 -20.91 -4.88 -4.65
N ALA A 514 -20.81 -5.92 -5.49
CA ALA A 514 -20.91 -5.76 -6.92
C ALA A 514 -22.28 -5.15 -7.29
N GLY A 515 -22.43 -4.58 -8.49
CA GLY A 515 -23.67 -3.95 -8.90
C GLY A 515 -24.58 -4.86 -9.73
N PRO A 516 -25.81 -4.41 -10.06
CA PRO A 516 -26.66 -5.08 -11.03
C PRO A 516 -26.13 -4.96 -12.47
N ARG A 517 -25.08 -4.16 -12.69
CA ARG A 517 -24.49 -3.89 -14.01
C ARG A 517 -22.97 -3.81 -13.91
N VAL A 518 -22.32 -4.33 -14.95
CA VAL A 518 -20.88 -4.28 -15.17
C VAL A 518 -20.62 -3.88 -16.61
N ALA A 519 -19.72 -2.92 -16.83
CA ALA A 519 -19.25 -2.57 -18.15
C ALA A 519 -17.82 -3.07 -18.35
N LEU A 520 -17.58 -3.74 -19.48
CA LEU A 520 -16.27 -4.20 -19.90
C LEU A 520 -15.87 -3.41 -21.15
N ALA A 521 -14.76 -2.68 -21.06
CA ALA A 521 -14.14 -2.04 -22.22
C ALA A 521 -13.33 -3.08 -23.02
N ASP A 522 -13.15 -2.85 -24.31
CA ASP A 522 -12.19 -3.58 -25.14
C ASP A 522 -12.18 -5.14 -25.09
N VAL A 523 -13.35 -5.76 -25.00
CA VAL A 523 -13.52 -7.22 -25.09
C VAL A 523 -13.17 -7.71 -26.50
N ARG A 524 -12.26 -8.68 -26.62
CA ARG A 524 -11.77 -9.22 -27.90
C ARG A 524 -11.64 -10.74 -27.89
N ARG A 525 -11.72 -11.35 -29.06
CA ARG A 525 -11.16 -12.68 -29.30
C ARG A 525 -9.91 -12.52 -30.16
N LEU A 526 -8.76 -12.86 -29.61
CA LEU A 526 -7.49 -12.77 -30.35
C LEU A 526 -7.46 -13.79 -31.50
N ASP A 527 -6.80 -13.46 -32.61
CA ASP A 527 -6.59 -14.40 -33.71
C ASP A 527 -5.88 -15.67 -33.22
N GLY A 528 -6.43 -16.83 -33.57
CA GLY A 528 -6.00 -18.13 -33.08
C GLY A 528 -6.25 -18.41 -31.59
N GLY A 529 -6.47 -17.38 -30.76
CA GLY A 529 -6.59 -17.48 -29.30
C GLY A 529 -8.02 -17.57 -28.75
N SER A 530 -8.15 -17.32 -27.44
CA SER A 530 -9.44 -17.25 -26.73
C SER A 530 -9.74 -15.86 -26.17
N GLY A 531 -11.03 -15.58 -25.96
CA GLY A 531 -11.52 -14.45 -25.20
C GLY A 531 -12.70 -14.93 -24.36
N GLN A 532 -12.65 -14.71 -23.06
CA GLN A 532 -13.58 -15.27 -22.10
C GLN A 532 -14.09 -14.17 -21.17
N ILE A 533 -15.40 -14.15 -20.94
CA ILE A 533 -16.02 -13.30 -19.91
C ILE A 533 -16.40 -14.22 -18.76
N SER A 534 -15.87 -13.99 -17.57
CA SER A 534 -16.32 -14.67 -16.36
C SER A 534 -17.36 -13.81 -15.67
N VAL A 535 -18.46 -14.40 -15.23
CA VAL A 535 -19.50 -13.70 -14.43
C VAL A 535 -19.81 -14.53 -13.20
N VAL A 536 -19.79 -13.89 -12.03
CA VAL A 536 -20.19 -14.51 -10.76
C VAL A 536 -21.47 -13.86 -10.24
N ASN A 537 -22.43 -14.69 -9.87
CA ASN A 537 -23.62 -14.30 -9.14
C ASN A 537 -23.34 -14.36 -7.64
N LEU A 538 -23.28 -13.20 -7.00
CA LEU A 538 -22.98 -13.08 -5.56
C LEU A 538 -24.23 -13.20 -4.69
N GLY A 539 -25.42 -13.26 -5.29
CA GLY A 539 -26.68 -13.34 -4.58
C GLY A 539 -27.19 -14.75 -4.34
N SER A 540 -28.09 -14.85 -3.36
CA SER A 540 -28.75 -16.10 -2.94
C SER A 540 -29.90 -16.56 -3.85
N VAL A 541 -30.06 -15.96 -5.03
CA VAL A 541 -31.10 -16.29 -6.01
C VAL A 541 -30.52 -16.36 -7.42
N GLU A 542 -31.18 -17.11 -8.32
CA GLU A 542 -30.79 -17.20 -9.74
C GLU A 542 -30.79 -15.80 -10.39
N ALA A 543 -29.69 -15.47 -11.09
CA ALA A 543 -29.55 -14.27 -11.89
C ALA A 543 -29.90 -14.55 -13.35
N VAL A 544 -30.73 -13.69 -13.96
CA VAL A 544 -30.88 -13.65 -15.43
C VAL A 544 -29.95 -12.56 -15.94
N VAL A 545 -28.81 -12.97 -16.50
CA VAL A 545 -27.75 -12.09 -16.98
C VAL A 545 -27.91 -11.83 -18.46
N ARG A 546 -27.78 -10.57 -18.86
CA ARG A 546 -27.81 -10.09 -20.23
C ARG A 546 -26.47 -9.46 -20.59
N PHE A 547 -25.91 -9.88 -21.72
CA PHE A 547 -24.70 -9.32 -22.33
C PHE A 547 -25.08 -8.53 -23.57
N ASP A 548 -24.90 -7.22 -23.55
CA ASP A 548 -25.09 -6.36 -24.72
C ASP A 548 -23.74 -5.97 -25.32
N PHE A 549 -23.50 -6.42 -26.56
CA PHE A 549 -22.25 -6.15 -27.28
C PHE A 549 -22.41 -4.92 -28.17
N PHE A 550 -21.50 -3.97 -28.03
CA PHE A 550 -21.45 -2.73 -28.80
C PHE A 550 -20.17 -2.65 -29.62
N ASP A 551 -20.28 -2.11 -30.84
CA ASP A 551 -19.10 -1.69 -31.61
C ASP A 551 -18.57 -0.32 -31.15
N ASN A 552 -17.42 0.10 -31.70
CA ASN A 552 -16.82 1.43 -31.44
C ASN A 552 -17.81 2.60 -31.61
N SER A 553 -18.78 2.49 -32.52
CA SER A 553 -19.75 3.56 -32.80
C SER A 553 -20.92 3.60 -31.82
N GLY A 554 -20.96 2.66 -30.87
CA GLY A 554 -22.06 2.46 -29.93
C GLY A 554 -23.27 1.74 -30.53
N ASN A 555 -23.11 1.10 -31.70
CA ASN A 555 -24.19 0.27 -32.24
C ASN A 555 -24.21 -1.06 -31.50
N GLN A 556 -25.35 -1.37 -30.90
CA GLN A 556 -25.60 -2.69 -30.34
C GLN A 556 -25.65 -3.72 -31.46
N LEU A 557 -24.75 -4.70 -31.41
CA LEU A 557 -24.61 -5.75 -32.42
C LEU A 557 -25.52 -6.94 -32.10
N THR A 558 -25.54 -7.35 -30.83
CA THR A 558 -26.22 -8.55 -30.37
C THR A 558 -26.44 -8.51 -28.85
N SER A 559 -27.39 -9.32 -28.38
CA SER A 559 -27.62 -9.57 -26.96
C SER A 559 -27.66 -11.07 -26.70
N ILE A 560 -26.96 -11.51 -25.67
CA ILE A 560 -27.04 -12.88 -25.17
C ILE A 560 -27.64 -12.86 -23.77
N PHE A 561 -28.46 -13.86 -23.49
CA PHE A 561 -29.03 -14.08 -22.17
C PHE A 561 -28.52 -15.40 -21.64
N ASN A 562 -28.13 -15.41 -20.37
CA ASN A 562 -27.88 -16.65 -19.66
C ASN A 562 -28.49 -16.58 -18.26
N ARG A 563 -28.67 -17.75 -17.66
CA ARG A 563 -29.03 -17.88 -16.26
C ARG A 563 -27.81 -18.34 -15.51
N ILE A 564 -27.56 -17.71 -14.38
CA ILE A 564 -26.50 -18.10 -13.46
C ILE A 564 -27.20 -18.45 -12.16
N ASP A 565 -27.02 -19.67 -11.68
CA ASP A 565 -27.57 -20.10 -10.40
C ASP A 565 -27.04 -19.22 -9.25
N ALA A 566 -27.74 -19.21 -8.12
CA ALA A 566 -27.29 -18.50 -6.92
C ALA A 566 -25.88 -18.93 -6.51
N GLU A 567 -25.03 -17.98 -6.14
CA GLU A 567 -23.68 -18.26 -5.62
C GLU A 567 -22.82 -19.10 -6.59
N ARG A 568 -22.98 -18.89 -7.91
CA ARG A 568 -22.21 -19.58 -8.98
C ARG A 568 -21.48 -18.61 -9.89
N ARG A 569 -20.38 -19.09 -10.47
CA ARG A 569 -19.73 -18.44 -11.62
C ARG A 569 -20.07 -19.16 -12.91
N GLU A 570 -20.02 -18.46 -14.02
CA GLU A 570 -20.17 -18.99 -15.38
C GLU A 570 -19.12 -18.34 -16.30
N LEU A 571 -18.53 -19.14 -17.19
CA LEU A 571 -17.51 -18.68 -18.13
C LEU A 571 -18.08 -18.66 -19.56
N PHE A 572 -17.92 -17.52 -20.23
CA PHE A 572 -18.48 -17.27 -21.56
C PHE A 572 -17.36 -17.11 -22.58
N ASP A 573 -17.10 -18.16 -23.37
CA ASP A 573 -16.12 -18.12 -24.47
C ASP A 573 -16.71 -17.45 -25.72
N LEU A 574 -16.15 -16.29 -26.09
CA LEU A 574 -16.51 -15.47 -27.25
C LEU A 574 -16.46 -16.24 -28.58
N GLY A 575 -15.66 -17.29 -28.68
CA GLY A 575 -15.54 -18.14 -29.86
C GLY A 575 -16.73 -19.09 -30.05
N THR A 576 -17.46 -19.40 -28.99
CA THR A 576 -18.54 -20.40 -29.00
C THR A 576 -19.92 -19.83 -28.68
N ILE A 577 -20.02 -18.53 -28.39
CA ILE A 577 -21.30 -17.86 -28.11
C ILE A 577 -22.32 -18.12 -29.24
N PRO A 578 -23.44 -18.80 -28.95
CA PRO A 578 -24.45 -19.11 -29.95
C PRO A 578 -25.09 -17.85 -30.54
N GLY A 579 -25.14 -17.78 -31.87
CA GLY A 579 -25.84 -16.69 -32.58
C GLY A 579 -24.99 -15.45 -32.87
N THR A 580 -23.70 -15.47 -32.55
CA THR A 580 -22.77 -14.36 -32.84
C THR A 580 -21.62 -14.80 -33.74
N THR A 581 -21.27 -13.98 -34.72
CA THR A 581 -19.98 -14.06 -35.41
C THR A 581 -19.18 -12.82 -35.00
N LEU A 582 -18.52 -12.90 -33.85
CA LEU A 582 -17.57 -11.88 -33.44
C LEU A 582 -16.31 -12.04 -34.30
N ILE A 583 -15.88 -10.94 -34.91
CA ILE A 583 -14.66 -10.87 -35.72
C ILE A 583 -13.44 -10.94 -34.79
N GLU A 584 -12.45 -11.75 -35.16
CA GLU A 584 -11.14 -11.82 -34.49
C GLU A 584 -10.47 -10.43 -34.44
N ASP A 585 -9.75 -10.17 -33.34
CA ASP A 585 -9.01 -8.94 -33.03
C ASP A 585 -9.85 -7.66 -33.00
N ARG A 586 -11.17 -7.76 -33.19
CA ARG A 586 -12.08 -6.63 -33.08
C ARG A 586 -12.46 -6.38 -31.63
N ALA A 587 -12.21 -5.16 -31.19
CA ALA A 587 -12.68 -4.61 -29.92
C ALA A 587 -14.21 -4.49 -29.83
N TYR A 588 -14.79 -4.94 -28.72
CA TYR A 588 -16.19 -4.73 -28.35
C TYR A 588 -16.31 -4.13 -26.95
N SER A 589 -17.40 -3.40 -26.71
CA SER A 589 -17.77 -2.99 -25.36
C SER A 589 -18.93 -3.86 -24.95
N VAL A 590 -18.89 -4.39 -23.73
CA VAL A 590 -19.93 -5.31 -23.25
C VAL A 590 -20.54 -4.73 -21.99
N LEU A 591 -21.84 -4.50 -22.04
CA LEU A 591 -22.62 -4.21 -20.84
C LEU A 591 -23.23 -5.54 -20.37
N VAL A 592 -22.77 -6.00 -19.21
CA VAL A 592 -23.33 -7.14 -18.48
C VAL A 592 -24.35 -6.58 -17.49
N SER A 593 -25.58 -7.09 -17.49
CA SER A 593 -26.65 -6.58 -16.62
C SER A 593 -27.54 -7.71 -16.12
N VAL A 594 -28.04 -7.60 -14.90
CA VAL A 594 -29.12 -8.46 -14.40
C VAL A 594 -30.49 -7.85 -14.69
N GLN A 595 -31.50 -8.70 -14.74
CA GLN A 595 -32.89 -8.26 -14.77
C GLN A 595 -33.22 -7.38 -13.54
N ASP A 596 -34.05 -6.35 -13.71
CA ASP A 596 -34.50 -5.46 -12.63
C ASP A 596 -34.90 -6.22 -11.34
N GLY A 597 -34.29 -5.85 -10.22
CA GLY A 597 -34.48 -6.50 -8.92
C GLY A 597 -33.78 -7.85 -8.77
N GLY A 598 -32.90 -8.21 -9.69
CA GLY A 598 -31.98 -9.34 -9.61
C GLY A 598 -30.83 -9.11 -8.64
N PRO A 599 -30.01 -10.15 -8.39
CA PRO A 599 -28.88 -10.08 -7.46
C PRO A 599 -27.69 -9.34 -8.07
N ASP A 600 -26.76 -8.97 -7.21
CA ASP A 600 -25.49 -8.38 -7.60
C ASP A 600 -24.58 -9.38 -8.31
N ILE A 601 -23.86 -8.88 -9.32
CA ILE A 601 -22.94 -9.68 -10.12
C ILE A 601 -21.59 -8.98 -10.25
N ALA A 602 -20.51 -9.76 -10.27
CA ALA A 602 -19.22 -9.27 -10.76
C ALA A 602 -18.89 -9.95 -12.08
N ALA A 603 -18.19 -9.25 -12.96
CA ALA A 603 -17.74 -9.79 -14.22
C ALA A 603 -16.32 -9.32 -14.54
N GLY A 604 -15.56 -10.20 -15.20
CA GLY A 604 -14.21 -9.95 -15.66
C GLY A 604 -14.04 -10.48 -17.07
N PHE A 605 -13.02 -9.98 -17.78
CA PHE A 605 -12.68 -10.43 -19.12
C PHE A 605 -11.22 -10.81 -19.23
N THR A 606 -10.96 -12.00 -19.74
CA THR A 606 -9.63 -12.58 -19.89
C THR A 606 -9.45 -12.97 -21.36
N SER A 607 -8.28 -12.72 -21.94
CA SER A 607 -7.97 -13.17 -23.31
C SER A 607 -6.59 -13.77 -23.37
N SER A 608 -6.39 -14.70 -24.30
CA SER A 608 -5.09 -15.35 -24.46
C SER A 608 -4.76 -15.59 -25.92
N SER A 609 -3.50 -15.36 -26.29
CA SER A 609 -2.94 -15.77 -27.57
C SER A 609 -2.52 -17.25 -27.50
N ASN A 610 -2.31 -17.90 -28.64
CA ASN A 610 -1.76 -19.26 -28.68
C ASN A 610 -0.27 -19.32 -28.26
N ASP A 611 0.40 -18.18 -28.19
CA ASP A 611 1.82 -18.04 -27.93
C ASP A 611 2.11 -17.67 -26.46
N GLY A 612 1.12 -17.81 -25.57
CA GLY A 612 1.30 -17.73 -24.11
C GLY A 612 1.00 -16.38 -23.47
N GLY A 613 0.75 -15.33 -24.26
CA GLY A 613 0.31 -14.04 -23.74
C GLY A 613 -1.10 -14.13 -23.18
N THR A 614 -1.29 -13.72 -21.91
CA THR A 614 -2.62 -13.61 -21.31
C THR A 614 -2.91 -12.19 -20.86
N GLY A 615 -3.98 -11.63 -21.41
CA GLY A 615 -4.57 -10.38 -20.99
C GLY A 615 -5.50 -10.60 -19.80
N GLU A 616 -5.35 -9.73 -18.81
CA GLU A 616 -6.00 -9.79 -17.50
C GLU A 616 -7.42 -9.25 -17.44
N SER A 617 -8.08 -9.65 -16.34
CA SER A 617 -9.44 -9.36 -15.91
C SER A 617 -9.69 -7.85 -15.78
N LEU A 618 -10.34 -7.27 -16.78
CA LEU A 618 -10.96 -5.95 -16.64
C LEU A 618 -12.05 -5.98 -15.58
N LEU A 619 -11.88 -5.22 -14.50
CA LEU A 619 -12.89 -5.11 -13.46
C LEU A 619 -13.97 -4.06 -13.74
N SER A 620 -15.06 -4.23 -13.00
CA SER A 620 -16.35 -3.55 -13.09
C SER A 620 -16.43 -2.16 -12.50
N SER A 621 -15.33 -1.58 -12.02
CA SER A 621 -15.36 -0.34 -11.26
C SER A 621 -15.13 0.86 -12.19
N GLY A 622 -16.22 1.55 -12.54
CA GLY A 622 -16.14 2.79 -13.29
C GLY A 622 -15.69 3.94 -12.39
N ALA A 623 -14.88 4.84 -12.92
CA ALA A 623 -14.46 6.04 -12.22
C ALA A 623 -14.55 7.28 -13.10
N ARG A 624 -14.52 8.45 -12.46
CA ARG A 624 -14.43 9.74 -13.15
C ARG A 624 -12.99 10.15 -13.43
N SER A 625 -12.03 9.52 -12.77
CA SER A 625 -10.61 9.77 -12.99
C SER A 625 -9.78 8.50 -12.86
N HIS A 626 -8.95 8.22 -13.87
CA HIS A 626 -7.96 7.13 -13.88
C HIS A 626 -6.59 7.68 -14.28
N VAL A 627 -5.52 7.19 -13.67
CA VAL A 627 -4.15 7.56 -14.02
C VAL A 627 -3.29 6.32 -14.24
N PHE A 628 -2.52 6.32 -15.32
CA PHE A 628 -1.55 5.30 -15.65
C PHE A 628 -0.16 5.94 -15.53
N ALA A 629 0.62 5.59 -14.51
CA ALA A 629 1.89 6.26 -14.21
C ALA A 629 3.07 5.75 -15.06
N ASP A 630 2.95 4.54 -15.63
CA ASP A 630 4.03 3.88 -16.37
C ASP A 630 3.69 3.64 -17.86
N ALA A 631 3.13 4.66 -18.52
CA ALA A 631 2.92 4.59 -19.98
C ALA A 631 4.26 4.83 -20.69
N ARG A 632 4.57 3.96 -21.66
CA ARG A 632 5.85 3.94 -22.38
C ARG A 632 5.65 3.87 -23.90
N PHE A 633 6.37 4.73 -24.61
CA PHE A 633 6.54 4.66 -26.05
C PHE A 633 7.87 4.01 -26.39
N ASN A 634 7.90 3.01 -27.28
CA ASN A 634 9.15 2.46 -27.80
C ASN A 634 8.98 2.04 -29.27
N ASP A 635 9.50 2.88 -30.17
CA ASP A 635 9.47 2.69 -31.62
C ASP A 635 10.51 1.67 -32.13
N GLU A 636 11.58 1.40 -31.37
CA GLU A 636 12.62 0.44 -31.76
C GLU A 636 12.22 -1.02 -31.50
N ASP A 637 11.49 -1.28 -30.41
CA ASP A 637 11.10 -2.65 -30.03
C ASP A 637 9.74 -3.06 -30.59
N GLY A 638 8.81 -2.13 -30.86
CA GLY A 638 7.50 -2.42 -31.46
C GLY A 638 6.35 -2.58 -30.46
N PHE A 639 6.50 -2.06 -29.24
CA PHE A 639 5.42 -2.00 -28.26
C PHE A 639 4.40 -0.90 -28.62
N GLN A 640 3.11 -1.20 -28.48
CA GLN A 640 2.03 -0.23 -28.68
C GLN A 640 1.24 -0.03 -27.39
N GLU A 641 0.83 1.20 -27.10
CA GLU A 641 -0.03 1.51 -25.96
C GLU A 641 -1.34 2.12 -26.41
N ALA A 642 -2.42 1.40 -26.12
CA ALA A 642 -3.77 1.76 -26.51
C ALA A 642 -4.63 2.00 -25.27
N ILE A 643 -5.11 3.23 -25.09
CA ILE A 643 -6.07 3.57 -24.04
C ILE A 643 -7.48 3.48 -24.60
N SER A 644 -8.30 2.64 -24.00
CA SER A 644 -9.72 2.50 -24.32
C SER A 644 -10.56 3.23 -23.28
N VAL A 645 -11.43 4.13 -23.73
CA VAL A 645 -12.42 4.82 -22.89
C VAL A 645 -13.82 4.42 -23.37
N TYR A 646 -14.62 3.85 -22.49
CA TYR A 646 -16.01 3.49 -22.73
C TYR A 646 -16.95 4.34 -21.89
N ASN A 647 -17.99 4.89 -22.53
CA ASN A 647 -19.09 5.61 -21.89
C ASN A 647 -20.31 4.69 -21.77
N PRO A 648 -20.55 4.05 -20.62
CA PRO A 648 -21.75 3.24 -20.40
C PRO A 648 -22.99 4.07 -20.07
N THR A 649 -22.84 5.37 -19.81
CA THR A 649 -23.93 6.20 -19.30
C THR A 649 -24.99 6.49 -20.36
N GLY A 650 -26.17 6.94 -19.91
CA GLY A 650 -27.26 7.35 -20.80
C GLY A 650 -27.07 8.72 -21.47
N ALA A 651 -25.96 9.41 -21.22
CA ALA A 651 -25.67 10.75 -21.72
C ALA A 651 -24.30 10.82 -22.40
N ALA A 652 -24.07 11.85 -23.21
CA ALA A 652 -22.72 12.13 -23.71
C ALA A 652 -21.85 12.63 -22.56
N ILE A 653 -20.62 12.15 -22.48
CA ILE A 653 -19.61 12.61 -21.54
C ILE A 653 -18.58 13.47 -22.27
N THR A 654 -17.99 14.41 -21.53
CA THR A 654 -16.73 15.04 -21.94
C THR A 654 -15.62 14.40 -21.11
N PHE A 655 -14.53 14.03 -21.75
CA PHE A 655 -13.35 13.54 -21.05
C PHE A 655 -12.09 14.24 -21.57
N ASN A 656 -11.15 14.45 -20.67
CA ASN A 656 -9.81 14.91 -21.00
C ASN A 656 -8.87 13.73 -20.96
N TYR A 657 -7.99 13.72 -21.95
CA TYR A 657 -6.83 12.87 -22.04
C TYR A 657 -5.61 13.76 -21.81
N ILE A 658 -4.90 13.53 -20.71
CA ILE A 658 -3.78 14.38 -20.27
C ILE A 658 -2.52 13.52 -20.27
N VAL A 659 -1.52 13.89 -21.08
CA VAL A 659 -0.19 13.27 -21.06
C VAL A 659 0.73 14.19 -20.28
N SER A 660 1.32 13.67 -19.21
CA SER A 660 2.28 14.39 -18.38
C SER A 660 3.67 13.80 -18.60
N PHE A 661 4.63 14.66 -18.91
CA PHE A 661 6.03 14.29 -19.16
C PHE A 661 6.94 14.69 -17.99
N ASP A 662 8.09 14.03 -17.87
CA ASP A 662 9.10 14.26 -16.84
C ASP A 662 9.63 15.70 -16.73
N ASP A 663 9.47 16.53 -17.79
CA ASP A 663 9.84 17.94 -17.76
C ASP A 663 8.75 18.86 -17.15
N GLY A 664 7.70 18.26 -16.59
CA GLY A 664 6.54 18.93 -16.00
C GLY A 664 5.51 19.42 -17.01
N SER A 665 5.79 19.31 -18.32
CA SER A 665 4.84 19.72 -19.34
C SER A 665 3.67 18.74 -19.48
N ARG A 666 2.54 19.26 -19.96
CA ARG A 666 1.31 18.49 -20.15
C ARG A 666 0.67 18.80 -21.49
N GLU A 667 0.24 17.76 -22.18
CA GLU A 667 -0.58 17.87 -23.37
C GLU A 667 -2.00 17.39 -23.05
N VAL A 668 -2.99 18.25 -23.31
CA VAL A 668 -4.38 17.99 -22.97
C VAL A 668 -5.23 17.90 -24.23
N VAL A 669 -5.87 16.75 -24.41
CA VAL A 669 -6.81 16.51 -25.50
C VAL A 669 -8.20 16.28 -24.91
N THR A 670 -9.11 17.22 -25.18
CA THR A 670 -10.51 17.09 -24.77
C THR A 670 -11.34 16.45 -25.87
N ARG A 671 -12.08 15.38 -25.54
CA ARG A 671 -12.99 14.68 -26.44
C ARG A 671 -14.39 14.57 -25.84
N THR A 672 -15.39 14.44 -26.71
CA THR A 672 -16.76 14.12 -26.32
C THR A 672 -17.08 12.70 -26.78
N LEU A 673 -17.61 11.88 -25.87
CA LEU A 673 -17.99 10.50 -26.15
C LEU A 673 -19.49 10.34 -25.90
N GLU A 674 -20.26 10.11 -26.96
CA GLU A 674 -21.70 9.87 -26.86
C GLU A 674 -22.00 8.62 -26.03
N ALA A 675 -23.21 8.57 -25.47
CA ALA A 675 -23.72 7.43 -24.71
C ALA A 675 -23.52 6.09 -25.45
N GLY A 676 -23.02 5.08 -24.74
CA GLY A 676 -22.78 3.74 -25.26
C GLY A 676 -21.61 3.61 -26.24
N ARG A 677 -20.84 4.67 -26.50
CA ARG A 677 -19.68 4.62 -27.40
C ARG A 677 -18.39 4.28 -26.67
N ARG A 678 -17.44 3.73 -27.43
CA ARG A 678 -16.04 3.55 -27.03
C ARG A 678 -15.12 4.28 -27.99
N THR A 679 -14.05 4.83 -27.47
CA THR A 679 -12.90 5.26 -28.27
C THR A 679 -11.64 4.53 -27.78
N SER A 680 -10.71 4.29 -28.70
CA SER A 680 -9.39 3.75 -28.39
C SER A 680 -8.38 4.73 -28.96
N ILE A 681 -7.40 5.10 -28.15
CA ILE A 681 -6.34 6.06 -28.46
C ILE A 681 -5.04 5.28 -28.45
N ASP A 682 -4.45 5.08 -29.62
CA ASP A 682 -3.11 4.48 -29.74
C ASP A 682 -2.08 5.61 -29.71
N ILE A 683 -1.46 5.80 -28.55
CA ILE A 683 -0.51 6.89 -28.32
C ILE A 683 0.71 6.71 -29.23
N SER A 684 1.04 5.45 -29.53
CA SER A 684 2.23 5.07 -30.27
C SER A 684 2.13 5.31 -31.77
N ASN A 685 0.93 5.24 -32.34
CA ASN A 685 0.77 5.21 -33.81
C ASN A 685 -0.45 5.96 -34.36
N ASP A 686 -1.30 6.55 -33.52
CA ASP A 686 -2.47 7.31 -34.00
C ASP A 686 -2.04 8.65 -34.59
N ASN A 687 -2.00 8.75 -35.92
CA ASN A 687 -1.62 9.96 -36.67
C ASN A 687 -2.75 11.01 -36.71
N SER A 688 -3.67 10.97 -35.75
CA SER A 688 -4.73 11.96 -35.65
C SER A 688 -4.15 13.33 -35.33
N ALA A 689 -4.73 14.38 -35.94
CA ALA A 689 -4.22 15.74 -35.80
C ALA A 689 -4.28 16.29 -34.36
N ASP A 690 -5.01 15.64 -33.47
CA ASP A 690 -5.13 15.99 -32.05
C ASP A 690 -4.07 15.32 -31.16
N LEU A 691 -3.25 14.41 -31.69
CA LEU A 691 -2.13 13.76 -30.98
C LEU A 691 -0.76 14.12 -31.54
N SER A 692 -0.70 14.95 -32.60
CA SER A 692 0.56 15.29 -33.26
C SER A 692 1.57 15.94 -32.31
N ASP A 693 1.10 16.78 -31.38
CA ASP A 693 1.97 17.50 -30.46
C ASP A 693 2.60 16.54 -29.43
N ILE A 694 1.84 15.53 -28.97
CA ILE A 694 2.33 14.44 -28.11
C ILE A 694 3.37 13.61 -28.84
N GLN A 695 3.08 13.19 -30.08
CA GLN A 695 3.99 12.37 -30.89
C GLN A 695 5.26 13.12 -31.28
N ASP A 696 5.13 14.39 -31.68
CA ASP A 696 6.26 15.25 -31.99
C ASP A 696 7.14 15.45 -30.76
N LYS A 697 6.56 15.52 -29.55
CA LYS A 697 7.32 15.63 -28.31
C LYS A 697 8.04 14.34 -27.95
N ILE A 698 7.35 13.20 -27.98
CA ILE A 698 7.95 11.88 -27.75
C ILE A 698 9.11 11.63 -28.73
N GLY A 699 8.91 11.93 -30.02
CA GLY A 699 9.93 11.73 -31.05
C GLY A 699 11.12 12.69 -31.00
N GLN A 700 11.11 13.71 -30.13
CA GLN A 700 12.26 14.63 -29.98
C GLN A 700 13.39 14.06 -29.13
N ASN A 701 13.07 13.23 -28.13
CA ASN A 701 14.05 12.75 -27.16
C ASN A 701 13.50 11.51 -26.43
N ASP A 702 14.35 10.51 -26.26
CA ASP A 702 14.08 9.29 -25.48
C ASP A 702 13.62 9.61 -24.05
N ALA A 703 14.00 10.76 -23.50
CA ALA A 703 13.53 11.23 -22.18
C ALA A 703 12.02 11.51 -22.09
N PHE A 704 11.30 11.62 -23.22
CA PHE A 704 9.84 11.81 -23.25
C PHE A 704 9.09 10.52 -23.57
N GLN A 705 9.81 9.40 -23.68
CA GLN A 705 9.21 8.11 -23.99
C GLN A 705 8.56 7.44 -22.78
N ASN A 706 8.88 7.88 -21.56
CA ASN A 706 8.15 7.55 -20.35
C ASN A 706 7.26 8.75 -19.99
N PHE A 707 5.98 8.49 -19.71
CA PHE A 707 5.02 9.53 -19.35
C PHE A 707 3.87 8.94 -18.54
N ALA A 708 3.14 9.80 -17.83
CA ALA A 708 1.89 9.42 -17.21
C ALA A 708 0.70 9.82 -18.09
N VAL A 709 -0.36 9.01 -18.09
CA VAL A 709 -1.61 9.34 -18.75
C VAL A 709 -2.75 9.43 -17.74
N THR A 710 -3.41 10.57 -17.72
CA THR A 710 -4.60 10.82 -16.89
C THR A 710 -5.83 10.96 -17.76
N ILE A 711 -6.87 10.18 -17.44
CA ILE A 711 -8.21 10.31 -18.02
C ILE A 711 -9.13 10.91 -16.96
N THR A 712 -9.62 12.12 -17.19
CA THR A 712 -10.68 12.73 -16.36
C THR A 712 -11.97 12.85 -17.15
N SER A 713 -13.12 12.61 -16.52
CA SER A 713 -14.42 12.71 -17.17
C SER A 713 -15.46 13.41 -16.32
N THR A 714 -16.45 14.00 -17.00
CA THR A 714 -17.62 14.63 -16.36
C THR A 714 -18.54 13.63 -15.64
N ASP A 715 -18.44 12.34 -15.97
CA ASP A 715 -19.26 11.26 -15.40
C ASP A 715 -18.48 9.94 -15.41
N THR A 716 -19.08 8.87 -14.88
CA THR A 716 -18.44 7.56 -14.74
C THR A 716 -18.03 6.98 -16.09
N THR A 717 -16.75 6.64 -16.21
CA THR A 717 -16.14 6.01 -17.37
C THR A 717 -15.50 4.68 -17.02
N PHE A 718 -15.38 3.82 -18.02
CA PHE A 718 -14.64 2.57 -17.92
C PHE A 718 -13.44 2.68 -18.82
N THR A 719 -12.27 2.75 -18.20
CA THR A 719 -11.01 3.00 -18.89
C THR A 719 -10.08 1.82 -18.71
N SER A 720 -9.36 1.46 -19.78
CA SER A 720 -8.28 0.49 -19.70
C SER A 720 -7.09 0.93 -20.53
N LEU A 721 -5.88 0.62 -20.07
CA LEU A 721 -4.66 0.75 -20.85
C LEU A 721 -4.25 -0.65 -21.31
N THR A 722 -4.14 -0.83 -22.62
CA THR A 722 -3.67 -2.09 -23.22
C THR A 722 -2.31 -1.85 -23.85
N ARG A 723 -1.27 -2.45 -23.26
CA ARG A 723 0.06 -2.57 -23.84
C ARG A 723 0.08 -3.79 -24.76
N ILE A 724 0.61 -3.63 -25.96
CA ILE A 724 0.76 -4.69 -26.97
C ILE A 724 2.25 -4.86 -27.21
N ASN A 725 2.77 -6.07 -27.02
CA ASN A 725 4.17 -6.36 -27.27
C ASN A 725 4.42 -6.60 -28.78
N PRO A 726 5.68 -6.70 -29.22
CA PRO A 726 6.05 -6.88 -30.63
C PRO A 726 5.58 -8.21 -31.23
N ASN A 727 5.32 -9.21 -30.38
CA ASN A 727 4.78 -10.51 -30.76
C ASN A 727 3.25 -10.50 -30.88
N GLY A 728 2.59 -9.40 -30.50
CA GLY A 728 1.14 -9.23 -30.54
C GLY A 728 0.42 -9.62 -29.25
N ASP A 729 1.15 -10.00 -28.20
CA ASP A 729 0.56 -10.27 -26.87
C ASP A 729 0.09 -8.96 -26.24
N ARG A 730 -1.04 -9.03 -25.52
CA ARG A 730 -1.68 -7.88 -24.92
C ARG A 730 -1.69 -8.00 -23.41
N PHE A 731 -1.24 -6.96 -22.74
CA PHE A 731 -1.28 -6.78 -21.30
C PHE A 731 -2.18 -5.58 -21.02
N THR A 732 -3.27 -5.82 -20.28
CA THR A 732 -4.22 -4.76 -19.94
C THR A 732 -4.11 -4.48 -18.46
N ALA A 733 -3.73 -3.26 -18.12
CA ALA A 733 -3.64 -2.79 -16.74
C ALA A 733 -4.81 -1.84 -16.42
N LEU A 734 -5.18 -1.77 -15.15
CA LEU A 734 -6.03 -0.71 -14.64
C LEU A 734 -5.15 0.46 -14.21
N GLY A 735 -5.69 1.67 -14.37
CA GLY A 735 -5.04 2.87 -13.86
C GLY A 735 -5.42 3.06 -12.40
N THR A 736 -4.57 3.73 -11.63
CA THR A 736 -4.89 4.25 -10.31
C THR A 736 -6.20 5.03 -10.40
N VAL A 737 -7.23 4.53 -9.73
CA VAL A 737 -8.55 5.18 -9.68
C VAL A 737 -8.43 6.38 -8.77
N MET A 738 -8.64 7.60 -9.27
CA MET A 738 -8.40 8.82 -8.47
C MET A 738 -9.67 9.44 -7.89
N ALA A 739 -10.82 9.28 -8.55
CA ALA A 739 -12.05 9.93 -8.08
C ALA A 739 -13.32 9.29 -8.62
N GLY A 740 -14.36 9.29 -7.78
CA GLY A 740 -15.74 9.01 -8.19
C GLY A 740 -15.97 7.55 -8.55
N LEU A 741 -15.36 6.64 -7.79
CA LEU A 741 -15.61 5.21 -7.93
C LEU A 741 -17.06 4.94 -7.54
N THR A 742 -17.85 4.48 -8.50
CA THR A 742 -19.29 4.25 -8.31
C THR A 742 -19.73 3.00 -9.07
N PRO A 743 -20.57 2.14 -8.45
CA PRO A 743 -21.27 1.10 -9.19
C PRO A 743 -22.12 1.68 -10.31
N LEU A 744 -22.36 0.89 -11.36
CA LEU A 744 -23.33 1.25 -12.39
C LEU A 744 -24.75 0.92 -11.93
N ASP A 745 -25.55 1.97 -11.70
CA ASP A 745 -27.00 1.88 -11.46
C ASP A 745 -27.79 1.41 -12.70
#